data_AF-A0A813F0S8-F1
#
_entry.id   AF-A0A813F0S8-F1
#
_cell.length_a   1.000
_cell.length_b   1.000
_cell.length_c   1.000
_cell.angle_alpha   90.00
_cell.angle_beta   90.00
_cell.angle_gamma   90.00
#
_symmetry.space_group_name_H-M   'P 1'
#
loop_
_entity.id
_entity.type
_entity.pdbx_description
1 polymer ?
#
loop_
_entity_poly.entity_id
_entity_poly.type
_entity_poly.pdbx_seq_one_letter_code
_entity_poly.pdbx_strand_id
1 'polypeptide(L)'
;PSHVCDKEDLRRCNKLCEVSKAFLYIRAEKWLAARATSPILLQYGSDCTPIKVRQQHMHRLGPLHVNRQGKATFEYLIERVFLLDCTFEPLALFGEPVKLADKTQWTHFRSLMNLFPSAREAGHVGLCIEHYCWDGAIKASLQRLRRKFFEALHLHHVASVGADEAHRLRLLHWDTYVECKSHQCHNSLKWAMGKYIQDKSTLRSAYITMESLQNGFDEFEKNSRAWIRVHLAFEDWHVDRIEFLWSMLGFRGEWLDLLVKLQIRFVDDKLKVAAAFEIDGNTEQLVYMALLHVWKFTKFTDSRRATIGCTSRSLLSSTILGLESLAAHVLQNPASSSYYIKGFAHYDQKVHELVAIISTSSFVADAALELLFEDDRLPRNLEACDREICDEINYVFNIGSDVWKIVARACRMSEEAIRHASISSALAQGGFISSKLREARQLPWSLLQGDRQQNLDDLAKQTRPVDEVAGKIWELLQKEYDRGELEKGLDLLSEAGWCATTVEQGHVKASRVMQKHPEYTEDASYGRDPDEKHMAVICRQTSRLEKYKPQYFTGRQLYVRRLKEASQSLQDSGRQFPMGIYQKIMKGHGKQWVAMSEDKRLQYEREAEEERDIERAGISAKLFDLRQELIVRQDQVRHDKGTRDSQCLRLSACRLSDHEQLDFEQFYHSEKWTAKHVKELRDKAATATGHIEDHWKAALAAMDISVAKVGVRPSWVGVMAHHRVFFSTCVLKMFTHPPFLAHHFAFVYASQNPLIVCLVKIQQLAGSTSELHIEDWQDQDLKEWEHEFQVAVPSFHFSDELLFQTDFTIEVLPEMINMPRGRMASDSEFVSRKTIMRELGQFGGADEPVAEQQPDHDDGAPAAHELPWIAIANRNLDHESAIHEFYEKRLEMSLGEAEGDQFTWQLRGRFGTITNTGLAYDCVKADAKKGVAERMCLQYQMTRSASFSTQLYGDDLAAKLCKFWCHKLNHMLGKWIEHGLADGFVLREVLGDYVEPTEAAEIIATGHVGAAKRVAQIRAVVPKLVPIPVGL
;
A
#
# COMPACT_ATOMS: atom_id res chain seq x y z
N PRO A 1 39.75 0.60 -2.75
CA PRO A 1 38.80 0.04 -3.76
C PRO A 1 38.33 1.16 -4.69
N SER A 2 38.15 0.89 -5.99
CA SER A 2 37.52 1.85 -6.90
C SER A 2 36.02 1.97 -6.59
N HIS A 3 35.47 3.18 -6.62
CA HIS A 3 34.03 3.44 -6.35
C HIS A 3 33.11 3.04 -7.53
N VAL A 4 33.61 2.17 -8.41
CA VAL A 4 32.91 1.54 -9.53
C VAL A 4 33.42 0.10 -9.57
N CYS A 5 32.53 -0.89 -9.55
CA CYS A 5 32.89 -2.30 -9.71
C CYS A 5 33.55 -2.50 -11.07
N ASP A 6 34.79 -2.99 -11.09
CA ASP A 6 35.47 -3.28 -12.35
C ASP A 6 35.00 -4.62 -12.95
N LYS A 7 35.64 -5.05 -14.04
CA LYS A 7 35.28 -6.32 -14.72
C LYS A 7 35.59 -7.56 -13.87
N GLU A 8 36.51 -7.47 -12.92
CA GLU A 8 36.91 -8.54 -12.01
C GLU A 8 36.03 -8.55 -10.75
N ASP A 9 35.67 -7.39 -10.21
CA ASP A 9 34.63 -7.28 -9.17
C ASP A 9 33.31 -7.88 -9.66
N LEU A 10 32.88 -7.54 -10.88
CA LEU A 10 31.68 -8.11 -11.49
C LEU A 10 31.78 -9.62 -11.71
N ARG A 11 32.96 -10.17 -12.03
CA ARG A 11 33.18 -11.63 -12.09
C ARG A 11 33.05 -12.27 -10.72
N ARG A 12 33.66 -11.69 -9.69
CA ARG A 12 33.62 -12.16 -8.30
C ARG A 12 32.19 -12.17 -7.76
N CYS A 13 31.43 -11.10 -7.97
CA CYS A 13 30.02 -11.02 -7.60
C CYS A 13 29.15 -12.05 -8.35
N ASN A 14 29.35 -12.25 -9.66
CA ASN A 14 28.63 -13.28 -10.41
C ASN A 14 28.98 -14.70 -9.92
N LYS A 15 30.28 -15.00 -9.69
CA LYS A 15 30.70 -16.30 -9.12
C LYS A 15 30.11 -16.52 -7.72
N LEU A 16 30.16 -15.51 -6.85
CA LEU A 16 29.60 -15.57 -5.50
C LEU A 16 28.09 -15.87 -5.54
N CYS A 17 27.34 -15.23 -6.45
CA CYS A 17 25.91 -15.50 -6.62
C CYS A 17 25.62 -16.97 -7.00
N GLU A 18 26.35 -17.54 -7.97
CA GLU A 18 26.17 -18.94 -8.38
C GLU A 18 26.59 -19.92 -7.28
N VAL A 19 27.72 -19.68 -6.63
CA VAL A 19 28.23 -20.53 -5.54
C VAL A 19 27.24 -20.51 -4.37
N SER A 20 26.76 -19.34 -3.94
CA SER A 20 25.81 -19.24 -2.82
C SER A 20 24.47 -19.93 -3.09
N LYS A 21 23.87 -19.78 -4.28
CA LYS A 21 22.64 -20.51 -4.63
C LYS A 21 22.85 -22.03 -4.54
N ALA A 22 23.89 -22.54 -5.19
CA ALA A 22 24.15 -23.98 -5.22
C ALA A 22 24.58 -24.54 -3.85
N PHE A 23 25.31 -23.77 -3.04
CA PHE A 23 25.70 -24.16 -1.69
C PHE A 23 24.48 -24.25 -0.78
N LEU A 24 23.63 -23.21 -0.77
CA LEU A 24 22.42 -23.20 0.07
C LEU A 24 21.43 -24.30 -0.33
N TYR A 25 21.35 -24.64 -1.62
CA TYR A 25 20.54 -25.77 -2.09
C TYR A 25 21.05 -27.10 -1.54
N ILE A 26 22.35 -27.39 -1.71
CA ILE A 26 22.99 -28.61 -1.16
C ILE A 26 22.91 -28.65 0.38
N ARG A 27 23.03 -27.49 1.04
CA ARG A 27 22.84 -27.35 2.50
C ARG A 27 21.42 -27.73 2.91
N ALA A 28 20.41 -27.26 2.19
CA ALA A 28 19.00 -27.57 2.44
C ALA A 28 18.68 -29.06 2.19
N GLU A 29 19.19 -29.65 1.11
CA GLU A 29 19.06 -31.10 0.84
C GLU A 29 19.67 -31.95 1.96
N LYS A 30 20.93 -31.64 2.36
CA LYS A 30 21.60 -32.32 3.49
C LYS A 30 20.84 -32.14 4.81
N TRP A 31 20.39 -30.92 5.10
CA TRP A 31 19.66 -30.57 6.32
C TRP A 31 18.35 -31.38 6.44
N LEU A 32 17.63 -31.54 5.33
CA LEU A 32 16.37 -32.28 5.24
C LEU A 32 16.59 -33.80 5.32
N ALA A 33 17.58 -34.33 4.59
CA ALA A 33 17.93 -35.74 4.64
C ALA A 33 18.37 -36.19 6.05
N ALA A 34 19.08 -35.32 6.79
CA ALA A 34 19.45 -35.55 8.19
C ALA A 34 18.25 -35.52 9.17
N ARG A 35 17.05 -35.17 8.70
CA ARG A 35 15.83 -34.96 9.50
C ARG A 35 14.63 -35.79 9.02
N ALA A 36 14.84 -36.78 8.14
CA ALA A 36 13.79 -37.46 7.39
C ALA A 36 12.60 -38.03 8.19
N THR A 37 12.72 -38.22 9.51
CA THR A 37 11.66 -38.66 10.42
C THR A 37 11.16 -37.61 11.42
N SER A 38 11.86 -36.48 11.59
CA SER A 38 11.59 -35.47 12.62
C SER A 38 10.52 -34.45 12.19
N PRO A 39 9.86 -33.74 13.13
CA PRO A 39 9.00 -32.61 12.78
C PRO A 39 9.82 -31.46 12.17
N ILE A 40 9.33 -30.91 11.05
CA ILE A 40 9.93 -29.76 10.35
C ILE A 40 8.88 -28.76 9.85
N LEU A 41 9.26 -27.50 9.73
CA LEU A 41 8.56 -26.46 8.97
C LEU A 41 9.37 -26.10 7.72
N LEU A 42 8.70 -26.08 6.57
CA LEU A 42 9.15 -25.47 5.32
C LEU A 42 8.24 -24.27 5.04
N GLN A 43 8.76 -23.05 5.16
CA GLN A 43 8.04 -21.83 4.82
C GLN A 43 8.52 -21.26 3.50
N TYR A 44 7.61 -21.14 2.53
CA TYR A 44 7.83 -20.43 1.28
C TYR A 44 7.21 -19.02 1.30
N GLY A 45 7.89 -18.04 0.71
CA GLY A 45 7.32 -16.74 0.40
C GLY A 45 7.87 -16.12 -0.89
N SER A 46 7.03 -15.35 -1.61
CA SER A 46 7.47 -14.61 -2.79
C SER A 46 6.70 -13.30 -3.06
N ASP A 47 7.40 -12.34 -3.67
CA ASP A 47 6.90 -11.01 -4.05
C ASP A 47 7.38 -10.61 -5.46
N CYS A 48 6.56 -9.85 -6.17
CA CYS A 48 6.80 -9.40 -7.54
C CYS A 48 7.17 -7.91 -7.56
N THR A 49 8.39 -7.57 -7.99
CA THR A 49 8.82 -6.18 -8.14
C THR A 49 9.08 -5.81 -9.60
N PRO A 50 8.44 -4.74 -10.13
CA PRO A 50 8.80 -4.13 -11.40
C PRO A 50 10.10 -3.32 -11.27
N ILE A 51 11.19 -3.80 -11.88
CA ILE A 51 12.48 -3.10 -11.92
C ILE A 51 12.58 -2.32 -13.23
N LYS A 52 12.80 -1.00 -13.13
CA LYS A 52 13.03 -0.10 -14.27
C LYS A 52 14.54 0.10 -14.49
N VAL A 53 15.07 -0.46 -15.57
CA VAL A 53 16.50 -0.35 -15.95
C VAL A 53 16.68 0.59 -17.14
N ARG A 54 17.82 1.29 -17.22
CA ARG A 54 18.21 2.01 -18.43
C ARG A 54 18.69 1.00 -19.47
N GLN A 55 18.09 0.99 -20.65
CA GLN A 55 18.49 0.13 -21.76
C GLN A 55 19.09 0.98 -22.89
N GLN A 56 20.22 0.55 -23.44
CA GLN A 56 20.77 1.12 -24.67
C GLN A 56 20.29 0.31 -25.86
N HIS A 57 19.78 1.01 -26.87
CA HIS A 57 19.34 0.45 -28.14
C HIS A 57 20.34 0.92 -29.20
N MET A 58 21.24 0.03 -29.61
CA MET A 58 22.25 0.29 -30.63
C MET A 58 21.89 -0.46 -31.91
N HIS A 59 21.58 0.29 -32.97
CA HIS A 59 21.31 -0.24 -34.30
C HIS A 59 22.39 0.24 -35.27
N ARG A 60 22.78 -0.60 -36.23
CA ARG A 60 23.76 -0.27 -37.27
C ARG A 60 23.24 -0.70 -38.64
N LEU A 61 23.48 0.13 -39.65
CA LEU A 61 23.19 -0.15 -41.05
C LEU A 61 24.36 0.39 -41.89
N GLY A 62 25.29 -0.50 -42.26
CA GLY A 62 26.56 -0.10 -42.86
C GLY A 62 27.34 0.85 -41.92
N PRO A 63 27.75 2.05 -42.37
CA PRO A 63 28.44 3.03 -41.53
C PRO A 63 27.51 3.78 -40.56
N LEU A 64 26.20 3.79 -40.81
CA LEU A 64 25.23 4.49 -39.98
C LEU A 64 25.02 3.74 -38.67
N HIS A 65 25.06 4.46 -37.55
CA HIS A 65 24.80 3.91 -36.23
C HIS A 65 23.85 4.82 -35.45
N VAL A 66 22.83 4.21 -34.86
CA VAL A 66 21.86 4.88 -33.99
C VAL A 66 22.06 4.33 -32.59
N ASN A 67 22.33 5.22 -31.63
CA ASN A 67 22.27 4.91 -30.21
C ASN A 67 21.09 5.69 -29.59
N ARG A 68 20.27 4.99 -28.80
CA ARG A 68 19.17 5.56 -28.01
C ARG A 68 19.20 4.97 -26.61
N GLN A 69 18.82 5.76 -25.61
CA GLN A 69 18.69 5.30 -24.22
C GLN A 69 17.22 5.34 -23.81
N GLY A 70 16.66 4.19 -23.48
CA GLY A 70 15.29 4.04 -22.98
C GLY A 70 15.26 3.59 -21.51
N LYS A 71 14.06 3.49 -20.94
CA LYS A 71 13.80 2.77 -19.69
C LYS A 71 12.97 1.53 -20.03
N ALA A 72 13.52 0.35 -19.80
CA ALA A 72 12.78 -0.90 -19.86
C ALA A 72 12.27 -1.25 -18.46
N THR A 73 11.03 -1.72 -18.36
CA THR A 73 10.47 -2.28 -17.12
C THR A 73 10.44 -3.79 -17.25
N PHE A 74 11.00 -4.51 -16.27
CA PHE A 74 10.96 -5.96 -16.20
C PHE A 74 10.40 -6.39 -14.84
N GLU A 75 9.56 -7.41 -14.85
CA GLU A 75 8.98 -7.99 -13.64
C GLU A 75 9.90 -9.08 -13.11
N TYR A 76 10.29 -8.97 -11.85
CA TYR A 76 11.12 -9.96 -11.17
C TYR A 76 10.42 -10.46 -9.91
N LEU A 77 10.23 -11.78 -9.86
CA LEU A 77 9.83 -12.49 -8.66
C LEU A 77 11.08 -12.71 -7.80
N ILE A 78 11.01 -12.39 -6.51
CA ILE A 78 11.97 -12.90 -5.52
C ILE A 78 11.25 -13.97 -4.72
N GLU A 79 11.93 -15.08 -4.49
CA GLU A 79 11.39 -16.29 -3.86
C GLU A 79 12.35 -16.75 -2.77
N ARG A 80 11.82 -17.21 -1.64
CA ARG A 80 12.60 -17.78 -0.54
C ARG A 80 11.90 -18.97 0.10
N VAL A 81 12.72 -19.89 0.60
CA VAL A 81 12.33 -20.95 1.51
C VAL A 81 13.10 -20.78 2.83
N PHE A 82 12.43 -20.92 3.95
CA PHE A 82 13.04 -21.16 5.26
C PHE A 82 12.74 -22.59 5.69
N LEU A 83 13.73 -23.27 6.24
CA LEU A 83 13.60 -24.58 6.88
C LEU A 83 13.88 -24.43 8.38
N LEU A 84 13.05 -25.08 9.20
CA LEU A 84 13.12 -25.04 10.67
C LEU A 84 12.77 -26.42 11.25
N ASP A 85 13.42 -26.80 12.34
CA ASP A 85 13.14 -28.01 13.12
C ASP A 85 12.95 -27.65 14.60
N CYS A 86 12.76 -28.65 15.46
CA CYS A 86 12.61 -28.48 16.91
C CYS A 86 13.85 -27.94 17.64
N THR A 87 14.95 -27.59 16.96
CA THR A 87 16.06 -26.81 17.54
C THR A 87 15.84 -25.30 17.42
N PHE A 88 14.89 -24.88 16.58
CA PHE A 88 14.56 -23.50 16.25
C PHE A 88 15.72 -22.71 15.60
N GLU A 89 16.73 -23.38 15.03
CA GLU A 89 17.77 -22.75 14.20
C GLU A 89 17.35 -22.67 12.71
N PRO A 90 17.06 -21.48 12.16
CA PRO A 90 16.51 -21.35 10.81
C PRO A 90 17.58 -21.43 9.72
N LEU A 91 17.32 -22.25 8.69
CA LEU A 91 18.09 -22.28 7.44
C LEU A 91 17.33 -21.52 6.35
N ALA A 92 17.96 -20.54 5.70
CA ALA A 92 17.40 -19.87 4.54
C ALA A 92 17.97 -20.39 3.22
N LEU A 93 17.08 -20.69 2.27
CA LEU A 93 17.36 -20.93 0.86
C LEU A 93 16.71 -19.80 0.04
N PHE A 94 17.44 -19.26 -0.92
CA PHE A 94 16.92 -18.25 -1.84
C PHE A 94 17.52 -18.40 -3.23
N GLY A 95 16.66 -18.20 -4.24
CA GLY A 95 17.09 -18.13 -5.63
C GLY A 95 17.68 -16.78 -5.99
N GLU A 96 17.83 -16.56 -7.29
CA GLU A 96 18.04 -15.23 -7.87
C GLU A 96 16.70 -14.56 -8.21
N PRO A 97 16.68 -13.27 -8.58
CA PRO A 97 15.48 -12.63 -9.10
C PRO A 97 15.02 -13.32 -10.39
N VAL A 98 13.91 -14.07 -10.32
CA VAL A 98 13.36 -14.78 -11.47
C VAL A 98 12.61 -13.78 -12.34
N LYS A 99 13.17 -13.52 -13.53
CA LYS A 99 12.52 -12.67 -14.53
C LYS A 99 11.26 -13.38 -15.04
N LEU A 100 10.09 -12.77 -14.89
CA LEU A 100 8.84 -13.35 -15.36
C LEU A 100 8.58 -12.99 -16.84
N ALA A 101 8.09 -13.96 -17.61
CA ALA A 101 7.54 -13.72 -18.95
C ALA A 101 6.09 -13.20 -18.89
N ASP A 102 5.33 -13.66 -17.90
CA ASP A 102 3.97 -13.23 -17.59
C ASP A 102 3.70 -13.32 -16.08
N LYS A 103 2.65 -12.63 -15.58
CA LYS A 103 2.23 -12.65 -14.18
C LYS A 103 1.19 -13.75 -13.88
N THR A 104 1.11 -14.82 -14.67
CA THR A 104 0.07 -15.84 -14.47
C THR A 104 0.37 -16.76 -13.30
N GLN A 105 -0.68 -17.33 -12.70
CA GLN A 105 -0.60 -18.38 -11.67
C GLN A 105 0.35 -19.54 -12.06
N TRP A 106 0.45 -19.85 -13.36
CA TRP A 106 1.27 -20.96 -13.87
C TRP A 106 2.77 -20.65 -13.86
N THR A 107 3.14 -19.39 -14.13
CA THR A 107 4.54 -18.95 -14.13
C THR A 107 5.05 -18.78 -12.70
N HIS A 108 4.21 -18.26 -11.79
CA HIS A 108 4.49 -18.28 -10.35
C HIS A 108 4.61 -19.72 -9.81
N PHE A 109 3.67 -20.62 -10.15
CA PHE A 109 3.72 -22.01 -9.70
C PHE A 109 4.95 -22.76 -10.24
N ARG A 110 5.35 -22.51 -11.49
CA ARG A 110 6.60 -23.08 -12.05
C ARG A 110 7.83 -22.57 -11.31
N SER A 111 7.86 -21.30 -10.91
CA SER A 111 9.00 -20.70 -10.22
C SER A 111 9.17 -21.30 -8.81
N LEU A 112 8.07 -21.43 -8.06
CA LEU A 112 8.00 -22.21 -6.81
C LEU A 112 8.58 -23.63 -6.98
N MET A 113 8.12 -24.39 -7.98
CA MET A 113 8.60 -25.75 -8.24
C MET A 113 10.07 -25.83 -8.65
N ASN A 114 10.64 -24.74 -9.19
CA ASN A 114 12.06 -24.68 -9.57
C ASN A 114 13.00 -24.35 -8.39
N LEU A 115 12.50 -23.73 -7.31
CA LEU A 115 13.34 -23.24 -6.22
C LEU A 115 13.75 -24.37 -5.25
N PHE A 116 12.78 -25.20 -4.83
CA PHE A 116 13.01 -26.34 -3.94
C PHE A 116 11.81 -27.31 -4.03
N PRO A 117 12.02 -28.64 -3.98
CA PRO A 117 10.91 -29.60 -3.92
C PRO A 117 10.08 -29.46 -2.63
N SER A 118 8.89 -30.09 -2.61
CA SER A 118 8.21 -30.37 -1.34
C SER A 118 9.06 -31.28 -0.45
N ALA A 119 8.92 -31.18 0.87
CA ALA A 119 9.60 -32.08 1.80
C ALA A 119 9.22 -33.55 1.54
N ARG A 120 7.95 -33.79 1.18
CA ARG A 120 7.42 -35.10 0.80
C ARG A 120 8.04 -35.66 -0.50
N GLU A 121 8.17 -34.84 -1.53
CA GLU A 121 8.84 -35.17 -2.80
C GLU A 121 10.34 -35.43 -2.62
N ALA A 122 10.98 -34.75 -1.66
CA ALA A 122 12.34 -35.02 -1.22
C ALA A 122 12.50 -36.23 -0.27
N GLY A 123 11.43 -37.00 -0.04
CA GLY A 123 11.48 -38.26 0.72
C GLY A 123 11.33 -38.13 2.24
N HIS A 124 10.90 -36.97 2.76
CA HIS A 124 10.61 -36.82 4.20
C HIS A 124 9.38 -37.65 4.61
N VAL A 125 9.51 -38.45 5.67
CA VAL A 125 8.46 -39.36 6.18
C VAL A 125 7.96 -39.02 7.59
N GLY A 126 8.57 -38.03 8.24
CA GLY A 126 8.11 -37.44 9.51
C GLY A 126 6.96 -36.45 9.35
N LEU A 127 6.61 -35.76 10.44
CA LEU A 127 5.69 -34.62 10.40
C LEU A 127 6.33 -33.48 9.59
N CYS A 128 5.59 -32.85 8.69
CA CYS A 128 6.03 -31.60 8.05
C CYS A 128 4.89 -30.61 7.84
N ILE A 129 5.16 -29.36 8.21
CA ILE A 129 4.33 -28.20 7.85
C ILE A 129 4.91 -27.58 6.58
N GLU A 130 4.09 -27.41 5.54
CA GLU A 130 4.45 -26.57 4.38
C GLU A 130 3.59 -25.30 4.41
N HIS A 131 4.23 -24.16 4.69
CA HIS A 131 3.56 -22.86 4.84
C HIS A 131 3.83 -21.95 3.64
N TYR A 132 2.78 -21.31 3.12
CA TYR A 132 2.85 -20.47 1.92
C TYR A 132 2.30 -19.06 2.18
N CYS A 133 3.18 -18.06 2.11
CA CYS A 133 2.80 -16.65 2.16
C CYS A 133 2.95 -15.98 0.78
N TRP A 134 1.84 -15.50 0.22
CA TRP A 134 1.79 -14.82 -1.10
C TRP A 134 1.02 -13.50 -1.05
N ASP A 135 1.13 -12.68 -2.10
CA ASP A 135 0.17 -11.59 -2.31
C ASP A 135 -1.26 -12.13 -2.51
N GLY A 136 -2.26 -11.41 -1.99
CA GLY A 136 -3.66 -11.82 -2.02
C GLY A 136 -4.23 -12.03 -3.43
N ALA A 137 -3.75 -11.30 -4.44
CA ALA A 137 -4.20 -11.43 -5.83
C ALA A 137 -3.86 -12.78 -6.46
N ILE A 138 -2.81 -13.46 -5.97
CA ILE A 138 -2.39 -14.78 -6.45
C ILE A 138 -2.65 -15.92 -5.44
N LYS A 139 -2.82 -15.61 -4.14
CA LYS A 139 -2.97 -16.60 -3.05
C LYS A 139 -3.98 -17.70 -3.34
N ALA A 140 -5.23 -17.33 -3.64
CA ALA A 140 -6.31 -18.30 -3.88
C ALA A 140 -6.04 -19.20 -5.11
N SER A 141 -5.32 -18.69 -6.10
CA SER A 141 -4.98 -19.41 -7.33
C SER A 141 -3.81 -20.37 -7.13
N LEU A 142 -2.74 -19.93 -6.47
CA LEU A 142 -1.60 -20.80 -6.14
C LEU A 142 -1.97 -21.87 -5.10
N GLN A 143 -2.83 -21.55 -4.13
CA GLN A 143 -3.37 -22.52 -3.17
C GLN A 143 -4.11 -23.68 -3.87
N ARG A 144 -4.93 -23.41 -4.89
CA ARG A 144 -5.59 -24.47 -5.68
C ARG A 144 -4.59 -25.32 -6.45
N LEU A 145 -3.57 -24.72 -7.05
CA LEU A 145 -2.54 -25.46 -7.80
C LEU A 145 -1.66 -26.33 -6.89
N ARG A 146 -1.23 -25.81 -5.74
CA ARG A 146 -0.39 -26.55 -4.78
C ARG A 146 -1.15 -27.68 -4.09
N ARG A 147 -2.45 -27.50 -3.77
CA ARG A 147 -3.32 -28.63 -3.33
C ARG A 147 -3.47 -29.70 -4.41
N LYS A 148 -3.75 -29.32 -5.66
CA LYS A 148 -3.82 -30.27 -6.80
C LYS A 148 -2.50 -31.03 -7.00
N PHE A 149 -1.35 -30.38 -6.77
CA PHE A 149 -0.04 -31.03 -6.78
C PHE A 149 0.12 -32.05 -5.64
N PHE A 150 -0.32 -31.73 -4.41
CA PHE A 150 -0.26 -32.66 -3.29
C PHE A 150 -1.21 -33.87 -3.44
N GLU A 151 -2.36 -33.72 -4.11
CA GLU A 151 -3.20 -34.88 -4.47
C GLU A 151 -2.49 -35.81 -5.47
N ALA A 152 -1.84 -35.24 -6.50
CA ALA A 152 -1.03 -36.02 -7.44
C ALA A 152 0.15 -36.74 -6.75
N LEU A 153 0.80 -36.08 -5.80
CA LEU A 153 1.88 -36.67 -4.99
C LEU A 153 1.35 -37.78 -4.05
N HIS A 154 0.17 -37.61 -3.47
CA HIS A 154 -0.47 -38.66 -2.67
C HIS A 154 -0.84 -39.88 -3.53
N LEU A 155 -1.38 -39.70 -4.75
CA LEU A 155 -1.61 -40.80 -5.69
C LEU A 155 -0.30 -41.51 -6.08
N HIS A 156 0.79 -40.76 -6.27
CA HIS A 156 2.12 -41.34 -6.50
C HIS A 156 2.60 -42.17 -5.29
N HIS A 157 2.37 -41.70 -4.07
CA HIS A 157 2.68 -42.47 -2.86
C HIS A 157 1.82 -43.73 -2.74
N VAL A 158 0.50 -43.68 -3.01
CA VAL A 158 -0.38 -44.86 -2.99
C VAL A 158 0.16 -45.95 -3.93
N ALA A 159 0.66 -45.56 -5.11
CA ALA A 159 1.28 -46.47 -6.07
C ALA A 159 2.69 -46.96 -5.68
N SER A 160 3.42 -46.23 -4.83
CA SER A 160 4.85 -46.48 -4.55
C SER A 160 5.13 -47.13 -3.18
N VAL A 161 4.33 -46.81 -2.17
CA VAL A 161 4.45 -47.33 -0.78
C VAL A 161 3.17 -48.01 -0.26
N GLY A 162 2.10 -48.02 -1.07
CA GLY A 162 0.80 -48.59 -0.68
C GLY A 162 -0.11 -47.58 0.01
N ALA A 163 -1.41 -47.91 0.07
CA ALA A 163 -2.45 -46.97 0.50
C ALA A 163 -2.32 -46.51 1.96
N ASP A 164 -2.05 -47.43 2.89
CA ASP A 164 -2.01 -47.12 4.33
C ASP A 164 -0.85 -46.18 4.69
N GLU A 165 0.34 -46.42 4.14
CA GLU A 165 1.52 -45.55 4.35
C GLU A 165 1.36 -44.22 3.61
N ALA A 166 0.80 -44.22 2.39
CA ALA A 166 0.48 -42.98 1.68
C ALA A 166 -0.56 -42.12 2.42
N HIS A 167 -1.48 -42.74 3.17
CA HIS A 167 -2.42 -42.06 4.06
C HIS A 167 -1.73 -41.55 5.33
N ARG A 168 -0.84 -42.34 5.97
CA ARG A 168 -0.01 -41.88 7.10
C ARG A 168 0.81 -40.63 6.73
N LEU A 169 1.45 -40.64 5.57
CA LEU A 169 2.22 -39.52 5.02
C LEU A 169 1.34 -38.29 4.69
N ARG A 170 0.07 -38.50 4.32
CA ARG A 170 -0.94 -37.45 4.10
C ARG A 170 -1.38 -36.80 5.41
N LEU A 171 -1.63 -37.59 6.45
CA LEU A 171 -2.01 -37.09 7.78
C LEU A 171 -0.88 -36.26 8.42
N LEU A 172 0.37 -36.71 8.27
CA LEU A 172 1.54 -36.03 8.79
C LEU A 172 2.00 -34.80 7.98
N HIS A 173 1.29 -34.44 6.90
CA HIS A 173 1.64 -33.29 6.05
C HIS A 173 0.61 -32.16 6.21
N TRP A 174 1.01 -31.04 6.81
CA TRP A 174 0.14 -29.92 7.16
C TRP A 174 0.38 -28.73 6.23
N ASP A 175 -0.40 -28.66 5.14
CA ASP A 175 -0.28 -27.62 4.13
C ASP A 175 -1.13 -26.37 4.46
N THR A 176 -0.47 -25.25 4.71
CA THR A 176 -1.12 -23.99 5.13
C THR A 176 -0.78 -22.82 4.19
N TYR A 177 -1.74 -21.92 3.96
CA TYR A 177 -1.64 -20.87 2.95
C TYR A 177 -2.24 -19.57 3.48
N VAL A 178 -1.49 -18.48 3.43
CA VAL A 178 -1.91 -17.16 3.92
C VAL A 178 -1.65 -16.07 2.87
N GLU A 179 -2.48 -15.03 2.87
CA GLU A 179 -2.15 -13.78 2.17
C GLU A 179 -1.24 -12.94 3.08
N CYS A 180 -0.24 -12.26 2.49
CA CYS A 180 0.72 -11.43 3.21
C CYS A 180 0.01 -10.33 4.02
N LYS A 181 0.04 -10.38 5.35
CA LYS A 181 -0.81 -9.49 6.17
C LYS A 181 -0.33 -8.04 6.22
N SER A 182 0.96 -7.77 6.02
CA SER A 182 1.46 -6.40 5.80
C SER A 182 0.88 -5.74 4.54
N HIS A 183 0.57 -6.51 3.48
CA HIS A 183 -0.17 -5.96 2.32
C HIS A 183 -1.60 -5.60 2.71
N GLN A 184 -2.25 -6.41 3.56
CA GLN A 184 -3.63 -6.16 4.00
C GLN A 184 -3.72 -4.94 4.92
N CYS A 185 -2.74 -4.76 5.82
CA CYS A 185 -2.68 -3.59 6.72
C CYS A 185 -2.42 -2.30 5.94
N HIS A 186 -1.51 -2.28 4.95
CA HIS A 186 -1.36 -1.11 4.07
C HIS A 186 -2.61 -0.87 3.20
N ASN A 187 -3.26 -1.93 2.73
CA ASN A 187 -4.48 -1.81 1.93
C ASN A 187 -5.69 -1.30 2.75
N SER A 188 -5.70 -1.40 4.08
CA SER A 188 -6.81 -0.89 4.90
C SER A 188 -6.96 0.62 4.78
N LEU A 189 -5.83 1.35 4.82
CA LEU A 189 -5.79 2.80 4.58
C LEU A 189 -6.25 3.15 3.16
N LYS A 190 -5.93 2.31 2.14
CA LYS A 190 -6.44 2.52 0.78
C LYS A 190 -7.95 2.37 0.68
N TRP A 191 -8.50 1.36 1.36
CA TRP A 191 -9.94 1.09 1.40
C TRP A 191 -10.69 2.21 2.12
N ALA A 192 -10.20 2.66 3.28
CA ALA A 192 -10.74 3.81 3.98
C ALA A 192 -10.69 5.10 3.13
N MET A 193 -9.60 5.33 2.39
CA MET A 193 -9.42 6.47 1.50
C MET A 193 -9.95 6.26 0.07
N GLY A 194 -10.82 5.27 -0.15
CA GLY A 194 -11.34 4.89 -1.48
C GLY A 194 -11.87 6.07 -2.30
N LYS A 195 -12.65 6.97 -1.68
CA LYS A 195 -13.18 8.23 -2.26
C LYS A 195 -12.12 9.04 -3.04
N TYR A 196 -10.89 9.09 -2.53
CA TYR A 196 -9.81 9.93 -3.06
C TYR A 196 -8.76 9.13 -3.85
N ILE A 197 -8.54 7.86 -3.52
CA ILE A 197 -7.52 7.01 -4.16
C ILE A 197 -8.06 6.36 -5.45
N GLN A 198 -9.36 6.06 -5.52
CA GLN A 198 -9.99 5.63 -6.78
C GLN A 198 -10.15 6.80 -7.77
N ASP A 199 -10.19 8.05 -7.29
CA ASP A 199 -10.08 9.24 -8.12
C ASP A 199 -8.63 9.42 -8.63
N LYS A 200 -8.38 8.85 -9.82
CA LYS A 200 -7.11 8.97 -10.55
C LYS A 200 -6.65 10.44 -10.72
N SER A 201 -7.54 11.44 -10.72
CA SER A 201 -7.16 12.85 -10.83
C SER A 201 -6.60 13.38 -9.51
N THR A 202 -7.29 13.15 -8.39
CA THR A 202 -6.82 13.54 -7.04
C THR A 202 -5.49 12.87 -6.70
N LEU A 203 -5.38 11.55 -6.92
CA LEU A 203 -4.16 10.82 -6.64
C LEU A 203 -2.98 11.32 -7.49
N ARG A 204 -3.22 11.65 -8.77
CA ARG A 204 -2.22 12.26 -9.66
C ARG A 204 -1.82 13.67 -9.20
N SER A 205 -2.76 14.50 -8.77
CA SER A 205 -2.48 15.82 -8.18
C SER A 205 -1.59 15.71 -6.93
N ALA A 206 -1.87 14.74 -6.04
CA ALA A 206 -1.03 14.47 -4.86
C ALA A 206 0.40 14.04 -5.24
N TYR A 207 0.56 13.13 -6.21
CA TYR A 207 1.88 12.75 -6.73
C TYR A 207 2.64 13.93 -7.33
N ILE A 208 1.99 14.78 -8.14
CA ILE A 208 2.64 15.95 -8.77
C ILE A 208 3.05 16.99 -7.71
N THR A 209 2.19 17.24 -6.72
CA THR A 209 2.49 18.10 -5.57
C THR A 209 3.75 17.62 -4.84
N MET A 210 3.81 16.34 -4.49
CA MET A 210 4.94 15.80 -3.72
C MET A 210 6.24 15.69 -4.53
N GLU A 211 6.20 15.40 -5.83
CA GLU A 211 7.38 15.48 -6.70
C GLU A 211 7.81 16.94 -6.93
N SER A 212 6.88 17.90 -7.02
CA SER A 212 7.19 19.35 -7.08
C SER A 212 7.97 19.80 -5.84
N LEU A 213 7.48 19.44 -4.65
CA LEU A 213 8.10 19.81 -3.37
C LEU A 213 9.49 19.17 -3.18
N GLN A 214 9.67 17.92 -3.60
CA GLN A 214 10.98 17.23 -3.57
C GLN A 214 11.99 17.87 -4.53
N ASN A 215 11.62 18.06 -5.79
CA ASN A 215 12.55 18.47 -6.84
C ASN A 215 12.82 19.99 -6.83
N GLY A 216 11.98 20.79 -6.16
CA GLY A 216 12.19 22.23 -5.95
C GLY A 216 12.61 22.63 -4.53
N PHE A 217 13.08 21.68 -3.70
CA PHE A 217 13.44 21.95 -2.29
C PHE A 217 14.50 23.05 -2.12
N ASP A 218 15.44 23.16 -3.06
CA ASP A 218 16.48 24.19 -3.05
C ASP A 218 15.92 25.61 -3.27
N GLU A 219 14.84 25.75 -4.04
CA GLU A 219 14.14 27.04 -4.18
C GLU A 219 13.43 27.45 -2.89
N PHE A 220 12.91 26.50 -2.10
CA PHE A 220 12.39 26.81 -0.76
C PHE A 220 13.50 27.25 0.20
N GLU A 221 14.65 26.56 0.21
CA GLU A 221 15.80 26.93 1.04
C GLU A 221 16.25 28.37 0.74
N LYS A 222 16.55 28.68 -0.52
CA LYS A 222 17.00 30.01 -1.00
C LYS A 222 16.06 31.14 -0.58
N ASN A 223 14.75 30.94 -0.69
CA ASN A 223 13.74 31.99 -0.50
C ASN A 223 13.25 32.11 0.94
N SER A 224 13.32 31.02 1.73
CA SER A 224 12.74 30.94 3.08
C SER A 224 13.09 32.12 4.00
N ARG A 225 14.35 32.56 4.04
CA ARG A 225 14.78 33.68 4.89
C ARG A 225 14.19 35.03 4.48
N ALA A 226 14.00 35.26 3.19
CA ALA A 226 13.36 36.48 2.69
C ALA A 226 11.87 36.48 3.07
N TRP A 227 11.19 35.35 2.87
CA TRP A 227 9.80 35.15 3.27
C TRP A 227 9.59 35.26 4.78
N ILE A 228 10.42 34.62 5.62
CA ILE A 228 10.36 34.74 7.10
C ILE A 228 10.41 36.22 7.52
N ARG A 229 11.29 37.04 6.94
CA ARG A 229 11.40 38.47 7.29
C ARG A 229 10.18 39.32 6.91
N VAL A 230 9.33 38.86 5.99
CA VAL A 230 8.09 39.54 5.58
C VAL A 230 6.89 39.08 6.40
N HIS A 231 6.88 37.81 6.80
CA HIS A 231 5.72 37.18 7.45
C HIS A 231 5.89 36.91 8.95
N LEU A 232 7.08 36.96 9.55
CA LEU A 232 7.28 36.74 10.98
C LEU A 232 6.50 37.77 11.83
N ALA A 233 5.79 37.28 12.84
CA ALA A 233 5.11 38.10 13.84
C ALA A 233 5.19 37.45 15.23
N PHE A 234 4.93 38.25 16.27
CA PHE A 234 5.05 37.86 17.67
C PHE A 234 3.68 37.91 18.34
N GLU A 235 3.15 36.74 18.71
CA GLU A 235 1.81 36.54 19.29
C GLU A 235 1.78 35.17 19.97
N ASP A 236 1.49 35.12 21.26
CA ASP A 236 1.35 33.84 21.99
C ASP A 236 0.15 33.02 21.46
N TRP A 237 0.25 31.70 21.52
CA TRP A 237 -0.79 30.78 21.07
C TRP A 237 -1.53 30.21 22.28
N HIS A 238 -2.75 30.70 22.52
CA HIS A 238 -3.63 30.21 23.57
C HIS A 238 -4.36 28.93 23.10
N VAL A 239 -3.60 27.83 22.97
CA VAL A 239 -4.09 26.48 22.70
C VAL A 239 -3.35 25.53 23.63
N ASP A 240 -4.10 24.80 24.46
CA ASP A 240 -3.50 23.99 25.53
C ASP A 240 -2.81 22.72 25.01
N ARG A 241 -3.22 22.18 23.84
CA ARG A 241 -2.70 20.91 23.30
C ARG A 241 -1.72 21.08 22.12
N ILE A 242 -0.94 22.18 22.07
CA ILE A 242 0.08 22.39 21.03
C ILE A 242 1.09 21.22 20.95
N GLU A 243 1.44 20.61 22.09
CA GLU A 243 2.29 19.41 22.13
C GLU A 243 1.61 18.20 21.47
N PHE A 244 0.32 17.99 21.71
CA PHE A 244 -0.45 16.92 21.08
C PHE A 244 -0.53 17.11 19.56
N LEU A 245 -0.75 18.34 19.07
CA LEU A 245 -0.76 18.63 17.63
C LEU A 245 0.56 18.19 16.97
N TRP A 246 1.70 18.61 17.53
CA TRP A 246 3.01 18.28 16.96
C TRP A 246 3.40 16.81 17.18
N SER A 247 2.95 16.15 18.26
CA SER A 247 3.18 14.71 18.44
C SER A 247 2.31 13.86 17.50
N MET A 248 1.04 14.23 17.27
CA MET A 248 0.17 13.64 16.25
C MET A 248 0.80 13.75 14.85
N LEU A 249 1.38 14.91 14.53
CA LEU A 249 2.10 15.15 13.27
C LEU A 249 3.48 14.48 13.18
N GLY A 250 3.90 13.72 14.19
CA GLY A 250 5.08 12.86 14.17
C GLY A 250 6.39 13.48 14.68
N PHE A 251 6.35 14.64 15.34
CA PHE A 251 7.52 15.23 15.99
C PHE A 251 7.74 14.64 17.40
N ARG A 252 9.00 14.50 17.82
CA ARG A 252 9.42 13.91 19.11
C ARG A 252 10.71 14.57 19.62
N GLY A 253 10.92 14.58 20.94
CA GLY A 253 12.16 15.06 21.59
C GLY A 253 12.49 16.53 21.29
N GLU A 254 13.79 16.86 21.19
CA GLU A 254 14.34 18.24 21.01
C GLU A 254 13.60 19.09 19.95
N TRP A 255 12.97 18.47 18.94
CA TRP A 255 12.22 19.15 17.87
C TRP A 255 10.73 19.36 18.19
N LEU A 256 10.12 18.46 18.98
CA LEU A 256 8.80 18.69 19.57
C LEU A 256 8.89 19.86 20.56
N ASP A 257 9.87 19.81 21.47
CA ASP A 257 10.17 20.88 22.44
C ASP A 257 10.31 22.24 21.75
N LEU A 258 11.03 22.30 20.62
CA LEU A 258 11.24 23.53 19.86
C LEU A 258 9.94 24.06 19.20
N LEU A 259 9.15 23.19 18.57
CA LEU A 259 7.90 23.58 17.91
C LEU A 259 6.85 24.07 18.93
N VAL A 260 6.74 23.38 20.07
CA VAL A 260 5.88 23.77 21.20
C VAL A 260 6.34 25.09 21.79
N LYS A 261 7.64 25.23 22.12
CA LYS A 261 8.18 26.45 22.72
C LYS A 261 8.06 27.66 21.80
N LEU A 262 8.28 27.50 20.49
CA LEU A 262 8.09 28.59 19.52
C LEU A 262 6.61 28.96 19.33
N GLN A 263 5.66 28.08 19.68
CA GLN A 263 4.23 28.25 19.40
C GLN A 263 3.95 28.61 17.93
N ILE A 264 4.76 28.03 17.03
CA ILE A 264 4.88 28.47 15.64
C ILE A 264 3.67 28.05 14.81
N ARG A 265 3.09 29.00 14.07
CA ARG A 265 1.86 28.79 13.26
C ARG A 265 1.77 29.82 12.13
N PHE A 266 1.19 29.46 10.99
CA PHE A 266 0.89 30.42 9.93
C PHE A 266 -0.59 30.81 9.96
N VAL A 267 -0.86 32.05 10.38
CA VAL A 267 -2.19 32.56 10.69
C VAL A 267 -2.25 34.03 10.22
N ASP A 268 -3.30 34.35 9.44
CA ASP A 268 -3.62 35.71 8.96
C ASP A 268 -2.47 36.37 8.15
N ASP A 269 -1.90 35.59 7.22
CA ASP A 269 -0.69 35.90 6.42
C ASP A 269 0.57 36.22 7.26
N LYS A 270 0.61 35.76 8.52
CA LYS A 270 1.79 35.86 9.39
C LYS A 270 2.21 34.51 9.95
N LEU A 271 3.52 34.27 9.91
CA LEU A 271 4.19 33.21 10.64
C LEU A 271 4.38 33.68 12.09
N LYS A 272 3.39 33.40 12.93
CA LYS A 272 3.35 33.84 14.32
C LYS A 272 4.19 32.89 15.19
N VAL A 273 4.96 33.45 16.12
CA VAL A 273 5.68 32.74 17.19
C VAL A 273 5.38 33.40 18.54
N ALA A 274 5.61 32.69 19.64
CA ALA A 274 5.40 33.22 21.00
C ALA A 274 6.11 34.57 21.23
N ALA A 275 5.44 35.49 21.93
CA ALA A 275 5.88 36.88 22.13
C ALA A 275 7.25 36.98 22.81
N ALA A 276 7.59 36.01 23.67
CA ALA A 276 8.90 35.88 24.31
C ALA A 276 10.10 35.81 23.34
N PHE A 277 9.86 35.52 22.05
CA PHE A 277 10.90 35.46 21.01
C PHE A 277 11.13 36.79 20.27
N GLU A 278 10.38 37.86 20.53
CA GLU A 278 10.58 39.18 19.89
C GLU A 278 11.98 39.76 20.17
N ILE A 279 12.53 39.45 21.35
CA ILE A 279 13.77 40.05 21.85
C ILE A 279 14.97 39.08 21.75
N ASP A 280 14.75 37.83 21.32
CA ASP A 280 15.85 36.91 20.96
C ASP A 280 16.35 37.20 19.53
N GLY A 281 17.59 37.71 19.45
CA GLY A 281 18.28 37.98 18.18
C GLY A 281 18.55 36.75 17.31
N ASN A 282 18.20 35.54 17.76
CA ASN A 282 18.32 34.29 16.99
C ASN A 282 16.99 33.78 16.40
N THR A 283 15.85 34.43 16.64
CA THR A 283 14.53 33.87 16.28
C THR A 283 14.38 33.53 14.80
N GLU A 284 14.86 34.38 13.87
CA GLU A 284 14.86 34.05 12.43
C GLU A 284 15.55 32.71 12.16
N GLN A 285 16.68 32.45 12.84
CA GLN A 285 17.45 31.22 12.68
C GLN A 285 16.76 30.01 13.34
N LEU A 286 16.12 30.18 14.49
CA LEU A 286 15.35 29.10 15.14
C LEU A 286 14.13 28.70 14.29
N VAL A 287 13.38 29.68 13.79
CA VAL A 287 12.24 29.50 12.89
C VAL A 287 12.67 28.83 11.59
N TYR A 288 13.74 29.30 10.96
CA TYR A 288 14.34 28.70 9.76
C TYR A 288 14.73 27.22 9.98
N MET A 289 15.38 26.89 11.11
CA MET A 289 15.76 25.52 11.43
C MET A 289 14.55 24.61 11.72
N ALA A 290 13.51 25.14 12.38
CA ALA A 290 12.27 24.41 12.61
C ALA A 290 11.54 24.10 11.29
N LEU A 291 11.41 25.10 10.40
CA LEU A 291 10.81 24.93 9.07
C LEU A 291 11.56 23.88 8.23
N LEU A 292 12.89 23.95 8.14
CA LEU A 292 13.70 22.93 7.46
C LEU A 292 13.54 21.53 8.07
N HIS A 293 13.25 21.43 9.37
CA HIS A 293 12.96 20.14 10.02
C HIS A 293 11.54 19.63 9.72
N VAL A 294 10.58 20.51 9.44
CA VAL A 294 9.20 20.14 9.09
C VAL A 294 9.08 19.74 7.61
N TRP A 295 9.82 20.40 6.71
CA TRP A 295 9.83 20.20 5.26
C TRP A 295 10.55 18.91 4.79
N LYS A 296 10.30 17.78 5.48
CA LYS A 296 10.83 16.46 5.09
C LYS A 296 9.94 15.82 4.01
N PHE A 297 9.90 16.43 2.83
CA PHE A 297 9.16 15.91 1.69
C PHE A 297 9.77 14.59 1.20
N THR A 298 9.32 13.47 1.78
CA THR A 298 9.63 12.13 1.33
C THR A 298 8.85 11.78 0.07
N LYS A 299 9.33 10.80 -0.69
CA LYS A 299 8.61 10.33 -1.86
C LYS A 299 7.26 9.73 -1.46
N PHE A 300 6.18 10.40 -1.87
CA PHE A 300 4.84 9.82 -1.85
C PHE A 300 4.86 8.55 -2.72
N THR A 301 4.59 7.40 -2.10
CA THR A 301 4.49 6.12 -2.82
C THR A 301 3.32 5.33 -2.26
N ASP A 302 2.55 4.72 -3.15
CA ASP A 302 1.62 3.66 -2.77
C ASP A 302 2.38 2.33 -2.50
N SER A 303 3.31 2.35 -1.54
CA SER A 303 4.04 1.17 -1.08
C SER A 303 3.79 0.94 0.40
N ARG A 304 3.74 -0.35 0.76
CA ARG A 304 3.43 -0.90 2.09
C ARG A 304 4.49 -0.65 3.16
N ARG A 305 4.98 0.59 3.27
CA ARG A 305 6.10 1.01 4.12
C ARG A 305 5.77 2.22 5.00
N ALA A 306 4.49 2.37 5.37
CA ALA A 306 3.94 3.51 6.13
C ALA A 306 4.24 4.90 5.51
N THR A 307 4.66 4.96 4.24
CA THR A 307 5.16 6.22 3.64
C THR A 307 4.05 7.23 3.37
N ILE A 308 2.80 6.80 3.22
CA ILE A 308 1.68 7.70 2.94
C ILE A 308 1.36 8.52 4.20
N GLY A 309 1.21 7.85 5.36
CA GLY A 309 0.97 8.51 6.66
C GLY A 309 2.03 9.55 6.98
N CYS A 310 3.32 9.17 6.97
CA CYS A 310 4.39 10.11 7.33
C CYS A 310 4.58 11.26 6.31
N THR A 311 4.35 11.01 5.02
CA THR A 311 4.45 12.07 3.99
C THR A 311 3.29 13.05 4.11
N SER A 312 2.07 12.57 4.32
CA SER A 312 0.90 13.42 4.59
C SER A 312 1.09 14.25 5.85
N ARG A 313 1.54 13.65 6.96
CA ARG A 313 1.81 14.36 8.22
C ARG A 313 2.83 15.50 8.02
N SER A 314 3.91 15.28 7.27
CA SER A 314 4.88 16.34 6.91
C SER A 314 4.28 17.43 6.03
N LEU A 315 3.44 17.09 5.05
CA LEU A 315 2.77 18.08 4.20
C LEU A 315 1.73 18.92 4.97
N LEU A 316 0.87 18.29 5.79
CA LEU A 316 -0.07 19.01 6.66
C LEU A 316 0.66 19.95 7.63
N SER A 317 1.75 19.47 8.27
CA SER A 317 2.61 20.30 9.12
C SER A 317 3.16 21.51 8.36
N SER A 318 3.59 21.31 7.12
CA SER A 318 4.12 22.38 6.26
C SER A 318 3.02 23.39 5.89
N THR A 319 1.80 22.94 5.65
CA THR A 319 0.62 23.79 5.38
C THR A 319 0.26 24.63 6.60
N ILE A 320 0.23 24.04 7.80
CA ILE A 320 0.04 24.75 9.09
C ILE A 320 1.13 25.82 9.32
N LEU A 321 2.33 25.62 8.75
CA LEU A 321 3.45 26.57 8.79
C LEU A 321 3.61 27.42 7.52
N GLY A 322 2.59 27.52 6.67
CA GLY A 322 2.51 28.53 5.61
C GLY A 322 3.16 28.16 4.28
N LEU A 323 3.36 26.86 4.00
CA LEU A 323 3.95 26.37 2.75
C LEU A 323 3.33 26.99 1.48
N GLU A 324 2.02 27.23 1.45
CA GLU A 324 1.36 27.88 0.31
C GLU A 324 1.82 29.32 0.08
N SER A 325 1.97 30.12 1.16
CA SER A 325 2.47 31.50 1.09
C SER A 325 3.93 31.52 0.64
N LEU A 326 4.75 30.59 1.14
CA LEU A 326 6.13 30.43 0.69
C LEU A 326 6.22 29.98 -0.79
N ALA A 327 5.38 29.05 -1.24
CA ALA A 327 5.34 28.63 -2.64
C ALA A 327 4.89 29.77 -3.57
N ALA A 328 3.92 30.58 -3.14
CA ALA A 328 3.53 31.80 -3.85
C ALA A 328 4.69 32.82 -3.92
N HIS A 329 5.42 33.02 -2.82
CA HIS A 329 6.61 33.89 -2.79
C HIS A 329 7.72 33.41 -3.74
N VAL A 330 8.00 32.10 -3.78
CA VAL A 330 8.96 31.50 -4.72
C VAL A 330 8.51 31.69 -6.18
N LEU A 331 7.21 31.52 -6.49
CA LEU A 331 6.68 31.73 -7.84
C LEU A 331 6.63 33.20 -8.27
N GLN A 332 6.58 34.15 -7.32
CA GLN A 332 6.61 35.59 -7.58
C GLN A 332 8.05 36.13 -7.73
N ASN A 333 9.06 35.45 -7.20
CA ASN A 333 10.46 35.88 -7.31
C ASN A 333 11.05 35.53 -8.69
N PRO A 334 11.37 36.52 -9.56
CA PRO A 334 11.90 36.26 -10.90
C PRO A 334 13.34 35.70 -10.91
N ALA A 335 14.04 35.69 -9.77
CA ALA A 335 15.34 35.04 -9.64
C ALA A 335 15.23 33.53 -9.28
N SER A 336 14.03 33.03 -9.00
CA SER A 336 13.77 31.65 -8.56
C SER A 336 13.36 30.72 -9.70
N SER A 337 13.72 29.44 -9.59
CA SER A 337 13.39 28.42 -10.59
C SER A 337 11.95 27.93 -10.45
N SER A 338 11.03 28.58 -11.16
CA SER A 338 9.62 28.14 -11.24
C SER A 338 9.40 26.77 -11.93
N TYR A 339 10.44 26.08 -12.41
CA TYR A 339 10.31 24.86 -13.22
C TYR A 339 9.62 23.71 -12.48
N TYR A 340 10.11 23.35 -11.29
CA TYR A 340 9.48 22.30 -10.48
C TYR A 340 8.29 22.85 -9.68
N ILE A 341 8.45 24.00 -9.03
CA ILE A 341 7.46 24.59 -8.10
C ILE A 341 6.08 24.86 -8.75
N LYS A 342 6.01 25.04 -10.08
CA LYS A 342 4.72 25.09 -10.80
C LYS A 342 3.84 23.85 -10.59
N GLY A 343 4.42 22.69 -10.28
CA GLY A 343 3.67 21.49 -9.93
C GLY A 343 2.91 21.59 -8.61
N PHE A 344 3.28 22.52 -7.71
CA PHE A 344 2.55 22.76 -6.46
C PHE A 344 1.14 23.34 -6.68
N ALA A 345 0.84 23.87 -7.87
CA ALA A 345 -0.53 24.24 -8.25
C ALA A 345 -1.50 23.04 -8.29
N HIS A 346 -1.00 21.81 -8.20
CA HIS A 346 -1.80 20.60 -7.98
C HIS A 346 -2.17 20.34 -6.51
N TYR A 347 -1.78 21.18 -5.56
CA TYR A 347 -2.24 21.08 -4.17
C TYR A 347 -3.67 21.64 -4.04
N ASP A 348 -4.61 20.99 -4.74
CA ASP A 348 -6.02 21.38 -4.79
C ASP A 348 -6.78 20.99 -3.52
N GLN A 349 -8.06 21.35 -3.45
CA GLN A 349 -8.92 21.09 -2.29
C GLN A 349 -9.05 19.60 -1.95
N LYS A 350 -9.12 18.70 -2.95
CA LYS A 350 -9.21 17.27 -2.69
C LYS A 350 -7.90 16.70 -2.15
N VAL A 351 -6.76 17.24 -2.58
CA VAL A 351 -5.46 16.87 -2.01
C VAL A 351 -5.31 17.40 -0.58
N HIS A 352 -5.81 18.59 -0.26
CA HIS A 352 -5.88 19.09 1.12
C HIS A 352 -6.72 18.16 2.03
N GLU A 353 -7.93 17.79 1.61
CA GLU A 353 -8.80 16.82 2.32
C GLU A 353 -8.08 15.49 2.53
N LEU A 354 -7.56 14.88 1.47
CA LEU A 354 -6.86 13.59 1.50
C LEU A 354 -5.66 13.61 2.46
N VAL A 355 -4.82 14.64 2.36
CA VAL A 355 -3.62 14.78 3.20
C VAL A 355 -4.00 14.96 4.66
N ALA A 356 -5.03 15.75 4.96
CA ALA A 356 -5.48 15.97 6.34
C ALA A 356 -6.05 14.69 6.96
N ILE A 357 -7.01 14.03 6.30
CA ILE A 357 -7.66 12.81 6.82
C ILE A 357 -6.63 11.69 7.02
N ILE A 358 -5.68 11.51 6.10
CA ILE A 358 -4.59 10.54 6.28
C ILE A 358 -3.73 10.91 7.49
N SER A 359 -3.39 12.20 7.65
CA SER A 359 -2.53 12.65 8.76
C SER A 359 -3.13 12.42 10.14
N THR A 360 -4.47 12.43 10.25
CA THR A 360 -5.22 12.26 11.49
C THR A 360 -5.79 10.85 11.71
N SER A 361 -5.73 9.95 10.72
CA SER A 361 -6.32 8.59 10.84
C SER A 361 -5.39 7.42 10.53
N SER A 362 -4.25 7.62 9.86
CA SER A 362 -3.41 6.50 9.38
C SER A 362 -2.69 5.69 10.45
N PHE A 363 -2.70 6.13 11.72
CA PHE A 363 -2.04 5.46 12.83
C PHE A 363 -2.49 4.00 13.02
N VAL A 364 -3.79 3.72 12.83
CA VAL A 364 -4.37 2.36 12.91
C VAL A 364 -3.73 1.38 11.92
N ALA A 365 -3.37 1.85 10.71
CA ALA A 365 -2.65 1.05 9.73
C ALA A 365 -1.13 1.05 9.97
N ASP A 366 -0.54 2.19 10.38
CA ASP A 366 0.89 2.32 10.65
C ASP A 366 1.33 1.41 11.83
N ALA A 367 0.58 1.36 12.94
CA ALA A 367 0.90 0.53 14.11
C ALA A 367 0.79 -0.98 13.83
N ALA A 368 -0.29 -1.41 13.17
CA ALA A 368 -0.47 -2.81 12.75
C ALA A 368 0.59 -3.26 11.71
N LEU A 369 1.14 -2.32 10.92
CA LEU A 369 2.29 -2.57 10.06
C LEU A 369 3.59 -2.70 10.86
N GLU A 370 3.81 -1.84 11.86
CA GLU A 370 5.04 -1.84 12.69
C GLU A 370 5.18 -3.16 13.47
N LEU A 371 4.12 -3.63 14.15
CA LEU A 371 4.09 -4.96 14.78
C LEU A 371 4.45 -6.09 13.79
N LEU A 372 3.87 -6.10 12.59
CA LEU A 372 4.16 -7.10 11.54
C LEU A 372 5.53 -6.92 10.86
N PHE A 373 6.27 -5.85 11.17
CA PHE A 373 7.67 -5.68 10.80
C PHE A 373 8.65 -6.04 11.93
N GLU A 374 8.17 -6.15 13.16
CA GLU A 374 8.91 -6.65 14.32
C GLU A 374 8.75 -8.17 14.46
N ASP A 375 7.54 -8.71 14.40
CA ASP A 375 7.29 -10.16 14.36
C ASP A 375 6.00 -10.52 13.59
N ASP A 376 6.19 -11.15 12.43
CA ASP A 376 5.09 -11.55 11.54
C ASP A 376 4.46 -12.92 11.87
N ARG A 377 4.83 -13.56 12.99
CA ARG A 377 4.15 -14.75 13.54
C ARG A 377 2.78 -14.39 14.13
N LEU A 378 1.85 -13.92 13.28
CA LEU A 378 0.56 -13.36 13.66
C LEU A 378 -0.21 -14.16 14.74
N PRO A 379 -0.26 -15.51 14.75
CA PRO A 379 -0.95 -16.25 15.80
C PRO A 379 -0.42 -15.98 17.22
N ARG A 380 0.88 -15.64 17.38
CA ARG A 380 1.47 -15.25 18.68
C ARG A 380 1.11 -13.82 19.08
N ASN A 381 1.02 -12.93 18.09
CA ASN A 381 0.93 -11.48 18.29
C ASN A 381 -0.50 -10.93 18.08
N LEU A 382 -1.49 -11.81 17.92
CA LEU A 382 -2.85 -11.44 17.54
C LEU A 382 -3.53 -10.51 18.56
N GLU A 383 -3.39 -10.79 19.86
CA GLU A 383 -3.91 -9.91 20.91
C GLU A 383 -3.22 -8.56 20.95
N ALA A 384 -1.92 -8.50 20.63
CA ALA A 384 -1.20 -7.23 20.54
C ALA A 384 -1.71 -6.40 19.35
N CYS A 385 -1.87 -7.03 18.18
CA CYS A 385 -2.48 -6.39 17.01
C CYS A 385 -3.88 -5.86 17.32
N ASP A 386 -4.73 -6.64 17.99
CA ASP A 386 -6.08 -6.22 18.36
C ASP A 386 -6.08 -5.04 19.36
N ARG A 387 -5.13 -5.00 20.31
CA ARG A 387 -4.96 -3.87 21.23
C ARG A 387 -4.51 -2.61 20.52
N GLU A 388 -3.40 -2.63 19.77
CA GLU A 388 -2.91 -1.45 19.04
C GLU A 388 -3.97 -0.89 18.06
N ILE A 389 -4.75 -1.75 17.40
CA ILE A 389 -5.88 -1.31 16.55
C ILE A 389 -6.95 -0.58 17.38
N CYS A 390 -7.31 -1.10 18.56
CA CYS A 390 -8.27 -0.43 19.45
C CYS A 390 -7.72 0.89 19.98
N ASP A 391 -6.47 0.90 20.43
CA ASP A 391 -5.85 2.04 21.09
C ASP A 391 -5.56 3.18 20.12
N GLU A 392 -5.20 2.90 18.86
CA GLU A 392 -5.09 3.93 17.82
C GLU A 392 -6.46 4.46 17.34
N ILE A 393 -7.51 3.65 17.34
CA ILE A 393 -8.88 4.16 17.13
C ILE A 393 -9.29 5.08 18.29
N ASN A 394 -9.00 4.67 19.54
CA ASN A 394 -9.26 5.48 20.73
C ASN A 394 -8.42 6.76 20.75
N TYR A 395 -7.19 6.75 20.21
CA TYR A 395 -6.38 7.95 20.02
C TYR A 395 -7.08 8.94 19.08
N VAL A 396 -7.56 8.49 17.92
CA VAL A 396 -8.31 9.33 16.96
C VAL A 396 -9.62 9.85 17.55
N PHE A 397 -10.32 9.06 18.36
CA PHE A 397 -11.53 9.51 19.09
C PHE A 397 -11.24 10.66 20.09
N ASN A 398 -10.04 10.72 20.66
CA ASN A 398 -9.67 11.64 21.73
C ASN A 398 -8.87 12.88 21.27
N ILE A 399 -8.69 13.07 19.96
CA ILE A 399 -8.18 14.32 19.39
C ILE A 399 -9.10 15.48 19.80
N GLY A 400 -8.53 16.53 20.41
CA GLY A 400 -9.26 17.67 20.96
C GLY A 400 -9.84 18.59 19.87
N SER A 401 -10.92 19.31 20.20
CA SER A 401 -11.56 20.28 19.29
C SER A 401 -10.60 21.40 18.88
N ASP A 402 -9.72 21.83 19.79
CA ASP A 402 -8.63 22.77 19.50
C ASP A 402 -7.71 22.29 18.37
N VAL A 403 -7.32 21.01 18.40
CA VAL A 403 -6.55 20.36 17.33
C VAL A 403 -7.37 20.24 16.04
N TRP A 404 -8.65 19.83 16.12
CA TRP A 404 -9.52 19.75 14.95
C TRP A 404 -9.73 21.12 14.28
N LYS A 405 -9.90 22.20 15.02
CA LYS A 405 -10.02 23.58 14.51
C LYS A 405 -8.79 24.00 13.70
N ILE A 406 -7.59 23.59 14.14
CA ILE A 406 -6.32 23.87 13.45
C ILE A 406 -6.22 23.06 12.15
N VAL A 407 -6.53 21.75 12.18
CA VAL A 407 -6.51 20.91 10.98
C VAL A 407 -7.58 21.34 9.98
N ALA A 408 -8.80 21.64 10.44
CA ALA A 408 -9.92 22.15 9.64
C ALA A 408 -9.55 23.45 8.90
N ARG A 409 -8.89 24.40 9.57
CA ARG A 409 -8.36 25.62 8.93
C ARG A 409 -7.32 25.29 7.86
N ALA A 410 -6.45 24.30 8.10
CA ALA A 410 -5.42 23.90 7.14
C ALA A 410 -5.98 23.16 5.92
N CYS A 411 -7.04 22.34 6.05
CA CYS A 411 -7.66 21.61 4.94
C CYS A 411 -8.94 22.27 4.36
N ARG A 412 -9.36 23.40 4.92
CA ARG A 412 -10.53 24.20 4.48
C ARG A 412 -11.87 23.45 4.61
N MET A 413 -11.94 22.53 5.57
CA MET A 413 -13.17 21.80 5.94
C MET A 413 -13.84 22.45 7.17
N SER A 414 -15.07 22.05 7.50
CA SER A 414 -15.61 22.27 8.85
C SER A 414 -14.97 21.29 9.84
N GLU A 415 -14.96 21.64 11.13
CA GLU A 415 -14.43 20.78 12.20
C GLU A 415 -15.16 19.42 12.24
N GLU A 416 -16.50 19.46 12.19
CA GLU A 416 -17.37 18.28 12.12
C GLU A 416 -17.01 17.36 10.95
N ALA A 417 -16.74 17.93 9.76
CA ALA A 417 -16.46 17.14 8.56
C ALA A 417 -15.08 16.47 8.59
N ILE A 418 -14.02 17.16 9.05
CA ILE A 418 -12.69 16.54 9.18
C ILE A 418 -12.67 15.52 10.32
N ARG A 419 -13.35 15.79 11.44
CA ARG A 419 -13.52 14.86 12.56
C ARG A 419 -14.26 13.61 12.12
N HIS A 420 -15.42 13.75 11.47
CA HIS A 420 -16.19 12.62 10.95
C HIS A 420 -15.36 11.80 9.95
N ALA A 421 -14.73 12.43 8.95
CA ALA A 421 -13.95 11.72 7.95
C ALA A 421 -12.75 10.96 8.55
N SER A 422 -12.10 11.54 9.57
CA SER A 422 -10.97 10.90 10.27
C SER A 422 -11.42 9.71 11.13
N ILE A 423 -12.51 9.85 11.87
CA ILE A 423 -13.06 8.79 12.73
C ILE A 423 -13.60 7.63 11.88
N SER A 424 -14.39 7.92 10.84
CA SER A 424 -14.86 6.90 9.90
C SER A 424 -13.70 6.19 9.18
N SER A 425 -12.60 6.91 8.88
CA SER A 425 -11.37 6.34 8.33
C SER A 425 -10.64 5.41 9.30
N ALA A 426 -10.56 5.78 10.60
CA ALA A 426 -9.94 4.94 11.63
C ALA A 426 -10.75 3.64 11.85
N LEU A 427 -12.07 3.75 11.95
CA LEU A 427 -12.97 2.59 12.03
C LEU A 427 -12.87 1.69 10.77
N ALA A 428 -12.83 2.27 9.58
CA ALA A 428 -12.70 1.52 8.32
C ALA A 428 -11.36 0.77 8.22
N GLN A 429 -10.26 1.38 8.67
CA GLN A 429 -8.96 0.71 8.75
C GLN A 429 -9.01 -0.47 9.74
N GLY A 430 -9.47 -0.22 10.97
CA GLY A 430 -9.56 -1.26 12.00
C GLY A 430 -10.42 -2.44 11.56
N GLY A 431 -11.65 -2.17 11.12
CA GLY A 431 -12.56 -3.21 10.64
C GLY A 431 -11.99 -4.02 9.47
N PHE A 432 -11.32 -3.37 8.51
CA PHE A 432 -10.69 -4.07 7.39
C PHE A 432 -9.53 -4.96 7.87
N ILE A 433 -8.67 -4.46 8.77
CA ILE A 433 -7.57 -5.24 9.35
C ILE A 433 -8.15 -6.43 10.15
N SER A 434 -9.06 -6.20 11.10
CA SER A 434 -9.69 -7.25 11.89
C SER A 434 -10.30 -8.34 11.01
N SER A 435 -10.99 -7.98 9.91
CA SER A 435 -11.55 -8.92 8.92
C SER A 435 -10.49 -9.85 8.32
N LYS A 436 -9.29 -9.29 8.08
CA LYS A 436 -8.13 -9.95 7.47
C LYS A 436 -7.31 -10.76 8.47
N LEU A 437 -7.38 -10.44 9.76
CA LEU A 437 -6.78 -11.24 10.85
C LEU A 437 -7.68 -12.41 11.31
N ARG A 438 -8.94 -12.53 10.83
CA ARG A 438 -9.87 -13.62 11.22
C ARG A 438 -9.34 -15.03 10.93
N GLU A 439 -8.54 -15.18 9.87
CA GLU A 439 -7.89 -16.45 9.48
C GLU A 439 -7.03 -17.02 10.62
N ALA A 440 -6.43 -16.19 11.48
CA ALA A 440 -5.63 -16.62 12.64
C ALA A 440 -6.47 -17.07 13.86
N ARG A 441 -7.78 -16.79 13.86
CA ARG A 441 -8.75 -17.19 14.91
C ARG A 441 -9.49 -18.48 14.57
N GLN A 442 -9.16 -19.12 13.44
CA GLN A 442 -9.82 -20.31 12.92
C GLN A 442 -8.85 -21.49 12.91
N LEU A 443 -9.39 -22.71 12.82
CA LEU A 443 -8.56 -23.92 12.66
C LEU A 443 -7.72 -23.85 11.37
N PRO A 444 -6.45 -24.29 11.39
CA PRO A 444 -5.75 -24.92 12.52
C PRO A 444 -5.15 -23.91 13.52
N TRP A 445 -5.05 -22.64 13.16
CA TRP A 445 -4.34 -21.60 13.91
C TRP A 445 -4.89 -21.33 15.32
N SER A 446 -6.19 -21.54 15.53
CA SER A 446 -6.81 -21.43 16.86
C SER A 446 -6.26 -22.46 17.87
N LEU A 447 -5.67 -23.58 17.43
CA LEU A 447 -5.01 -24.55 18.31
C LEU A 447 -3.74 -23.98 18.98
N LEU A 448 -3.20 -22.89 18.45
CA LEU A 448 -1.99 -22.22 18.96
C LEU A 448 -2.28 -21.19 20.05
N GLN A 449 -3.55 -20.84 20.26
CA GLN A 449 -4.03 -19.81 21.18
C GLN A 449 -4.26 -20.39 22.58
N GLY A 450 -3.73 -19.76 23.62
CA GLY A 450 -3.85 -20.28 24.99
C GLY A 450 -3.16 -21.63 25.19
N ASP A 451 -3.81 -22.55 25.89
CA ASP A 451 -3.26 -23.87 26.23
C ASP A 451 -3.37 -24.86 25.05
N ARG A 452 -2.23 -25.16 24.43
CA ARG A 452 -2.11 -26.08 23.28
C ARG A 452 -2.47 -27.52 23.64
N GLN A 453 -2.25 -27.96 24.88
CA GLN A 453 -2.58 -29.31 25.32
C GLN A 453 -4.10 -29.43 25.51
N GLN A 454 -4.73 -28.48 26.19
CA GLN A 454 -6.19 -28.41 26.30
C GLN A 454 -6.87 -28.30 24.92
N ASN A 455 -6.31 -27.52 24.00
CA ASN A 455 -6.80 -27.42 22.62
C ASN A 455 -6.75 -28.76 21.87
N LEU A 456 -5.70 -29.57 22.06
CA LEU A 456 -5.61 -30.93 21.50
C LEU A 456 -6.63 -31.88 22.14
N ASP A 457 -6.88 -31.78 23.45
CA ASP A 457 -7.89 -32.59 24.12
C ASP A 457 -9.31 -32.23 23.70
N ASP A 458 -9.64 -30.95 23.52
CA ASP A 458 -10.95 -30.52 23.03
C ASP A 458 -11.13 -30.78 21.53
N LEU A 459 -10.04 -30.72 20.75
CA LEU A 459 -10.02 -31.25 19.37
C LEU A 459 -10.33 -32.74 19.34
N ALA A 460 -9.75 -33.56 20.23
CA ALA A 460 -10.01 -35.01 20.27
C ALA A 460 -11.47 -35.37 20.61
N LYS A 461 -12.19 -34.51 21.35
CA LYS A 461 -13.58 -34.73 21.80
C LYS A 461 -14.64 -34.35 20.76
N GLN A 462 -14.34 -33.42 19.85
CA GLN A 462 -15.30 -32.96 18.83
C GLN A 462 -15.35 -33.90 17.61
N THR A 463 -16.31 -33.67 16.71
CA THR A 463 -16.36 -34.33 15.39
C THR A 463 -15.22 -33.83 14.49
N ARG A 464 -14.82 -34.62 13.48
CA ARG A 464 -13.74 -34.27 12.54
C ARG A 464 -13.96 -32.87 11.94
N PRO A 465 -13.03 -31.91 12.12
CA PRO A 465 -13.16 -30.57 11.57
C PRO A 465 -13.31 -30.52 10.04
N VAL A 466 -13.89 -29.42 9.56
CA VAL A 466 -14.00 -29.10 8.12
C VAL A 466 -12.70 -28.52 7.56
N ASP A 467 -11.83 -27.94 8.41
CA ASP A 467 -10.45 -27.63 8.02
C ASP A 467 -9.65 -28.93 7.84
N GLU A 468 -8.84 -29.00 6.78
CA GLU A 468 -8.08 -30.19 6.41
C GLU A 468 -6.89 -30.42 7.34
N VAL A 469 -6.24 -29.37 7.87
CA VAL A 469 -5.08 -29.54 8.78
C VAL A 469 -5.56 -29.98 10.16
N ALA A 470 -6.54 -29.31 10.74
CA ALA A 470 -7.17 -29.76 11.98
C ALA A 470 -7.89 -31.11 11.83
N GLY A 471 -8.43 -31.41 10.64
CA GLY A 471 -9.00 -32.72 10.29
C GLY A 471 -7.97 -33.84 10.19
N LYS A 472 -6.72 -33.54 9.81
CA LYS A 472 -5.57 -34.46 9.87
C LYS A 472 -5.08 -34.66 11.31
N ILE A 473 -4.93 -33.58 12.08
CA ILE A 473 -4.54 -33.64 13.52
C ILE A 473 -5.58 -34.45 14.31
N TRP A 474 -6.86 -34.19 14.10
CA TRP A 474 -7.97 -34.94 14.68
C TRP A 474 -7.85 -36.44 14.40
N GLU A 475 -7.60 -36.83 13.14
CA GLU A 475 -7.50 -38.24 12.78
C GLU A 475 -6.25 -38.92 13.36
N LEU A 476 -5.14 -38.19 13.53
CA LEU A 476 -3.96 -38.68 14.24
C LEU A 476 -4.25 -38.93 15.74
N LEU A 477 -5.01 -38.03 16.38
CA LEU A 477 -5.47 -38.22 17.78
C LEU A 477 -6.40 -39.44 17.92
N GLN A 478 -7.36 -39.64 17.01
CA GLN A 478 -8.22 -40.84 17.00
C GLN A 478 -7.46 -42.15 16.70
N LYS A 479 -6.22 -42.07 16.23
CA LYS A 479 -5.33 -43.22 15.94
C LYS A 479 -4.23 -43.43 16.99
N GLU A 480 -4.34 -42.75 18.15
CA GLU A 480 -3.36 -42.82 19.25
C GLU A 480 -1.91 -42.49 18.80
N TYR A 481 -1.76 -41.58 17.83
CA TYR A 481 -0.45 -41.10 17.38
C TYR A 481 0.26 -40.30 18.49
N ASP A 482 1.60 -40.26 18.45
CA ASP A 482 2.42 -39.61 19.47
C ASP A 482 2.06 -38.12 19.62
N ARG A 483 1.44 -37.81 20.76
CA ARG A 483 1.04 -36.46 21.15
C ARG A 483 2.24 -35.52 21.26
N GLY A 484 3.41 -36.02 21.68
CA GLY A 484 4.64 -35.23 21.74
C GLY A 484 5.15 -34.81 20.36
N GLU A 485 4.86 -35.57 19.31
CA GLU A 485 5.13 -35.16 17.92
C GLU A 485 4.09 -34.14 17.42
N LEU A 486 2.81 -34.28 17.81
CA LEU A 486 1.76 -33.30 17.49
C LEU A 486 2.04 -31.94 18.15
N GLU A 487 2.47 -31.94 19.41
CA GLU A 487 2.80 -30.71 20.17
C GLU A 487 4.01 -30.00 19.54
N LYS A 488 5.10 -30.71 19.19
CA LYS A 488 6.21 -30.16 18.37
C LYS A 488 5.74 -29.62 17.02
N GLY A 489 4.76 -30.28 16.40
CA GLY A 489 4.14 -29.82 15.16
C GLY A 489 3.40 -28.49 15.33
N LEU A 490 2.66 -28.30 16.43
CA LEU A 490 2.02 -27.02 16.76
C LEU A 490 3.04 -25.94 17.11
N ASP A 491 4.11 -26.29 17.83
CA ASP A 491 5.21 -25.37 18.14
C ASP A 491 5.84 -24.84 16.86
N LEU A 492 6.22 -25.73 15.93
CA LEU A 492 6.72 -25.35 14.60
C LEU A 492 5.70 -24.56 13.77
N LEU A 493 4.42 -24.94 13.77
CA LEU A 493 3.37 -24.19 13.09
C LEU A 493 3.25 -22.76 13.63
N SER A 494 3.52 -22.55 14.93
CA SER A 494 3.53 -21.23 15.56
C SER A 494 4.75 -20.36 15.23
N GLU A 495 5.73 -20.87 14.48
CA GLU A 495 6.85 -20.10 13.91
C GLU A 495 6.62 -19.65 12.47
N ALA A 496 5.50 -20.06 11.85
CA ALA A 496 5.13 -19.62 10.51
C ALA A 496 4.88 -18.10 10.47
N GLY A 497 5.66 -17.38 9.67
CA GLY A 497 5.56 -15.94 9.47
C GLY A 497 4.57 -15.57 8.35
N TRP A 498 3.62 -14.70 8.66
CA TRP A 498 2.49 -14.33 7.80
C TRP A 498 2.78 -13.16 6.85
N CYS A 499 4.04 -12.75 6.72
CA CYS A 499 4.42 -11.67 5.80
C CYS A 499 5.58 -12.04 4.86
N ALA A 500 5.45 -11.63 3.60
CA ALA A 500 6.52 -11.65 2.61
C ALA A 500 7.67 -10.67 2.95
N THR A 501 7.55 -9.83 3.99
CA THR A 501 8.51 -8.81 4.44
C THR A 501 9.98 -9.24 4.32
N THR A 502 10.30 -10.49 4.65
CA THR A 502 11.64 -11.06 4.48
C THR A 502 12.14 -10.93 3.04
N VAL A 503 11.40 -11.48 2.07
CA VAL A 503 11.56 -11.37 0.61
C VAL A 503 11.81 -9.92 0.21
N GLU A 504 10.96 -9.02 0.70
CA GLU A 504 10.92 -7.59 0.34
C GLU A 504 12.11 -6.77 0.85
N GLN A 505 12.69 -7.12 2.00
CA GLN A 505 13.92 -6.51 2.48
C GLN A 505 15.08 -6.72 1.47
N GLY A 506 15.01 -7.79 0.66
CA GLY A 506 15.90 -8.01 -0.47
C GLY A 506 15.69 -6.96 -1.57
N HIS A 507 14.43 -6.75 -2.00
CA HIS A 507 14.09 -5.74 -3.01
C HIS A 507 14.61 -4.34 -2.65
N VAL A 508 14.45 -3.88 -1.41
CA VAL A 508 14.87 -2.51 -1.03
C VAL A 508 16.38 -2.38 -0.78
N LYS A 509 17.07 -3.43 -0.31
CA LYS A 509 18.55 -3.41 -0.29
C LYS A 509 19.10 -3.35 -1.73
N ALA A 510 18.62 -4.21 -2.63
CA ALA A 510 19.03 -4.22 -4.04
C ALA A 510 18.65 -2.92 -4.79
N SER A 511 17.42 -2.43 -4.63
CA SER A 511 16.94 -1.21 -5.30
C SER A 511 17.70 0.04 -4.83
N ARG A 512 18.06 0.15 -3.55
CA ARG A 512 18.96 1.22 -3.06
C ARG A 512 20.35 1.12 -3.70
N VAL A 513 20.91 -0.09 -3.80
CA VAL A 513 22.19 -0.35 -4.48
C VAL A 513 22.15 0.04 -5.96
N MET A 514 21.04 -0.20 -6.65
CA MET A 514 20.87 0.23 -8.06
C MET A 514 20.63 1.74 -8.21
N GLN A 515 19.91 2.38 -7.28
CA GLN A 515 19.61 3.82 -7.34
C GLN A 515 20.82 4.72 -7.06
N LYS A 516 21.66 4.33 -6.10
CA LYS A 516 22.84 5.10 -5.67
C LYS A 516 24.11 4.84 -6.50
N HIS A 517 24.03 4.09 -7.60
CA HIS A 517 25.14 3.82 -8.53
C HIS A 517 25.46 5.01 -9.48
N PRO A 518 25.39 6.27 -9.01
CA PRO A 518 26.42 7.25 -9.39
C PRO A 518 27.46 7.52 -8.28
N GLU A 519 27.02 7.58 -7.02
CA GLU A 519 27.80 8.16 -5.91
C GLU A 519 27.52 7.39 -4.59
N TYR A 520 28.21 6.26 -4.40
CA TYR A 520 28.11 5.47 -3.18
C TYR A 520 29.10 5.95 -2.11
N THR A 521 28.59 6.63 -1.09
CA THR A 521 29.32 6.96 0.15
C THR A 521 29.16 5.89 1.22
N GLU A 522 30.15 5.83 2.11
CA GLU A 522 30.44 4.71 3.02
C GLU A 522 29.34 4.39 4.06
N ASP A 523 28.59 5.41 4.49
CA ASP A 523 27.48 5.31 5.45
C ASP A 523 26.36 4.34 5.05
N ALA A 524 26.20 4.06 3.75
CA ALA A 524 24.99 3.46 3.19
C ALA A 524 24.90 1.92 3.26
N SER A 525 25.96 1.23 3.72
CA SER A 525 26.14 -0.21 3.48
C SER A 525 25.78 -1.15 4.63
N TYR A 526 25.67 -0.64 5.87
CA TYR A 526 25.31 -1.48 7.02
C TYR A 526 23.79 -1.59 7.18
N GLY A 527 23.30 -2.82 7.38
CA GLY A 527 21.94 -3.08 7.81
C GLY A 527 21.79 -2.70 9.27
N ARG A 528 21.28 -1.50 9.54
CA ARG A 528 21.13 -0.96 10.90
C ARG A 528 19.87 -1.53 11.54
N ASP A 529 20.04 -2.19 12.66
CA ASP A 529 18.97 -2.63 13.56
C ASP A 529 18.26 -1.39 14.18
N PRO A 530 16.92 -1.35 14.28
CA PRO A 530 16.19 -0.26 14.91
C PRO A 530 16.65 0.04 16.35
N ASP A 531 16.95 -0.97 17.15
CA ASP A 531 17.40 -0.80 18.53
C ASP A 531 18.88 -0.44 18.62
N GLU A 532 19.73 -0.90 17.70
CA GLU A 532 21.09 -0.34 17.58
C GLU A 532 21.04 1.16 17.24
N LYS A 533 20.12 1.58 16.36
CA LYS A 533 19.90 3.00 16.06
C LYS A 533 19.40 3.76 17.29
N HIS A 534 18.49 3.18 18.07
CA HIS A 534 17.91 3.82 19.25
C HIS A 534 18.93 3.92 20.40
N MET A 535 19.61 2.82 20.75
CA MET A 535 20.73 2.81 21.69
C MET A 535 21.86 3.76 21.25
N ALA A 536 22.16 3.85 19.95
CA ALA A 536 23.15 4.80 19.45
C ALA A 536 22.70 6.27 19.57
N VAL A 537 21.40 6.57 19.63
CA VAL A 537 20.88 7.92 19.94
C VAL A 537 21.02 8.20 21.43
N ILE A 538 20.56 7.29 22.31
CA ILE A 538 20.70 7.42 23.77
C ILE A 538 22.17 7.59 24.16
N CYS A 539 23.07 6.71 23.70
CA CYS A 539 24.50 6.82 23.95
C CYS A 539 25.11 8.15 23.47
N ARG A 540 24.58 8.76 22.40
CA ARG A 540 24.99 10.10 21.94
C ARG A 540 24.45 11.22 22.83
N GLN A 541 23.24 11.08 23.38
CA GLN A 541 22.66 12.04 24.33
C GLN A 541 23.40 11.99 25.67
N THR A 542 23.64 10.80 26.23
CA THR A 542 24.50 10.58 27.41
C THR A 542 25.90 11.18 27.18
N SER A 543 26.53 10.88 26.03
CA SER A 543 27.83 11.45 25.63
C SER A 543 27.84 12.97 25.42
N ARG A 544 26.68 13.63 25.27
CA ARG A 544 26.57 15.10 25.19
C ARG A 544 26.46 15.69 26.60
N LEU A 545 25.60 15.12 27.44
CA LEU A 545 25.40 15.55 28.83
C LEU A 545 26.68 15.37 29.66
N GLU A 546 27.41 14.26 29.50
CA GLU A 546 28.72 14.02 30.14
C GLU A 546 29.82 15.00 29.69
N LYS A 547 29.65 15.67 28.55
CA LYS A 547 30.57 16.70 28.03
C LYS A 547 30.16 18.12 28.43
N TYR A 548 28.96 18.29 28.99
CA TYR A 548 28.53 19.57 29.54
C TYR A 548 29.33 19.89 30.81
N LYS A 549 29.66 21.17 31.00
CA LYS A 549 30.62 21.60 32.03
C LYS A 549 30.12 22.85 32.78
N PRO A 550 29.22 22.67 33.78
CA PRO A 550 28.66 23.76 34.58
C PRO A 550 29.73 24.64 35.24
N GLN A 551 30.93 24.10 35.51
CA GLN A 551 32.05 24.84 36.10
C GLN A 551 32.57 26.04 35.28
N TYR A 552 32.11 26.23 34.03
CA TYR A 552 32.41 27.45 33.27
C TYR A 552 31.39 28.58 33.52
N PHE A 553 30.23 28.29 34.12
CA PHE A 553 29.26 29.29 34.54
C PHE A 553 29.73 29.96 35.83
N THR A 554 30.41 31.10 35.68
CA THR A 554 30.97 31.90 36.78
C THR A 554 30.05 33.06 37.15
N GLY A 555 30.28 33.68 38.30
CA GLY A 555 29.55 34.87 38.75
C GLY A 555 29.57 36.02 37.75
N ARG A 556 30.63 36.13 36.92
CA ARG A 556 30.65 37.07 35.80
C ARG A 556 29.61 36.75 34.72
N GLN A 557 29.37 35.47 34.43
CA GLN A 557 28.35 35.05 33.46
C GLN A 557 26.95 35.23 34.04
N LEU A 558 26.74 34.89 35.31
CA LEU A 558 25.48 35.18 36.01
C LEU A 558 25.20 36.69 36.04
N TYR A 559 26.19 37.54 36.35
CA TYR A 559 26.07 39.00 36.28
C TYR A 559 25.66 39.48 34.88
N VAL A 560 26.23 38.92 33.81
CA VAL A 560 25.80 39.22 32.43
C VAL A 560 24.37 38.76 32.16
N ARG A 561 23.93 37.63 32.73
CA ARG A 561 22.54 37.17 32.62
C ARG A 561 21.59 38.10 33.38
N ARG A 562 21.90 38.44 34.64
CA ARG A 562 21.15 39.43 35.43
C ARG A 562 21.09 40.82 34.77
N LEU A 563 22.14 41.25 34.07
CA LEU A 563 22.11 42.49 33.26
C LEU A 563 21.14 42.40 32.07
N LYS A 564 20.98 41.21 31.44
CA LYS A 564 19.97 40.99 30.41
C LYS A 564 18.56 40.93 31.01
N GLU A 565 18.37 40.19 32.10
CA GLU A 565 17.10 40.08 32.84
C GLU A 565 16.61 41.47 33.32
N ALA A 566 17.52 42.31 33.84
CA ALA A 566 17.19 43.68 34.23
C ALA A 566 16.93 44.61 33.02
N SER A 567 17.62 44.41 31.89
CA SER A 567 17.30 45.12 30.63
C SER A 567 15.91 44.73 30.12
N GLN A 568 15.57 43.44 30.19
CA GLN A 568 14.28 42.89 29.80
C GLN A 568 13.15 43.45 30.66
N SER A 569 13.23 43.28 31.99
CA SER A 569 12.23 43.79 32.93
C SER A 569 11.99 45.31 32.83
N LEU A 570 13.03 46.08 32.46
CA LEU A 570 12.86 47.51 32.18
C LEU A 570 12.21 47.81 30.82
N GLN A 571 12.39 46.96 29.79
CA GLN A 571 11.62 47.04 28.54
C GLN A 571 10.14 46.70 28.81
N ASP A 572 9.88 45.64 29.57
CA ASP A 572 8.53 45.20 29.97
C ASP A 572 7.78 46.30 30.76
N SER A 573 8.53 47.15 31.50
CA SER A 573 8.00 48.35 32.18
C SER A 573 7.65 49.53 31.24
N GLY A 574 7.68 49.35 29.93
CA GLY A 574 7.27 50.34 28.92
C GLY A 574 8.26 51.49 28.67
N ARG A 575 9.50 51.40 29.17
CA ARG A 575 10.52 52.44 28.95
C ARG A 575 11.22 52.24 27.61
N GLN A 576 11.14 53.24 26.72
CA GLN A 576 11.88 53.23 25.46
C GLN A 576 13.41 53.28 25.69
N PHE A 577 14.14 52.42 24.99
CA PHE A 577 15.60 52.30 25.10
C PHE A 577 16.34 52.77 23.83
N PRO A 578 17.54 53.38 23.97
CA PRO A 578 18.38 53.70 22.83
C PRO A 578 18.83 52.43 22.08
N MET A 579 18.69 52.44 20.75
CA MET A 579 19.07 51.31 19.89
C MET A 579 20.52 50.85 20.17
N GLY A 580 20.71 49.53 20.23
CA GLY A 580 22.02 48.92 20.49
C GLY A 580 22.42 48.79 21.97
N ILE A 581 21.49 48.90 22.94
CA ILE A 581 21.83 48.73 24.37
C ILE A 581 22.47 47.37 24.68
N TYR A 582 22.02 46.26 24.08
CA TYR A 582 22.67 44.96 24.21
C TYR A 582 24.13 44.98 23.72
N GLN A 583 24.45 45.72 22.65
CA GLN A 583 25.84 45.88 22.19
C GLN A 583 26.67 46.72 23.18
N LYS A 584 26.06 47.69 23.88
CA LYS A 584 26.70 48.45 24.96
C LYS A 584 26.94 47.58 26.20
N ILE A 585 25.99 46.72 26.59
CA ILE A 585 26.15 45.74 27.66
C ILE A 585 27.29 44.77 27.32
N MET A 586 27.28 44.17 26.13
CA MET A 586 28.33 43.23 25.71
C MET A 586 29.72 43.88 25.62
N LYS A 587 29.83 45.16 25.21
CA LYS A 587 31.11 45.92 25.24
C LYS A 587 31.49 46.45 26.63
N GLY A 588 30.53 46.67 27.53
CA GLY A 588 30.72 47.34 28.82
C GLY A 588 30.87 46.42 30.03
N HIS A 589 30.18 45.29 30.06
CA HIS A 589 30.06 44.41 31.25
C HIS A 589 31.42 43.99 31.82
N GLY A 590 32.43 43.76 30.98
CA GLY A 590 33.77 43.36 31.43
C GLY A 590 34.47 44.46 32.23
N LYS A 591 34.31 45.72 31.84
CA LYS A 591 34.83 46.88 32.59
C LYS A 591 34.02 47.12 33.86
N GLN A 592 32.70 46.98 33.80
CA GLN A 592 31.81 47.13 34.96
C GLN A 592 32.03 46.03 36.01
N TRP A 593 32.30 44.79 35.59
CA TRP A 593 32.68 43.69 36.49
C TRP A 593 34.01 43.97 37.20
N VAL A 594 35.04 44.44 36.48
CA VAL A 594 36.34 44.81 37.10
C VAL A 594 36.20 46.01 38.05
N ALA A 595 35.33 46.97 37.74
CA ALA A 595 35.03 48.12 38.60
C ALA A 595 34.06 47.81 39.76
N MET A 596 33.53 46.59 39.85
CA MET A 596 32.61 46.17 40.91
C MET A 596 33.39 45.86 42.20
N SER A 597 32.82 46.19 43.37
CA SER A 597 33.38 45.82 44.66
C SER A 597 33.55 44.31 44.81
N GLU A 598 34.54 43.90 45.59
CA GLU A 598 34.91 42.50 45.77
C GLU A 598 33.78 41.69 46.42
N ASP A 599 33.13 42.23 47.45
CA ASP A 599 31.96 41.62 48.12
C ASP A 599 30.83 41.28 47.14
N LYS A 600 30.59 42.16 46.16
CA LYS A 600 29.49 42.00 45.19
C LYS A 600 29.87 41.03 44.05
N ARG A 601 31.16 40.92 43.71
CA ARG A 601 31.65 39.83 42.86
C ARG A 601 31.57 38.48 43.58
N LEU A 602 31.90 38.44 44.88
CA LEU A 602 31.76 37.26 45.75
C LEU A 602 30.29 36.89 46.03
N GLN A 603 29.35 37.84 45.95
CA GLN A 603 27.91 37.53 45.94
C GLN A 603 27.55 36.80 44.63
N TYR A 604 27.84 37.38 43.47
CA TYR A 604 27.51 36.75 42.19
C TYR A 604 28.20 35.40 41.97
N GLU A 605 29.40 35.17 42.51
CA GLU A 605 30.07 33.86 42.40
C GLU A 605 29.41 32.79 43.29
N ARG A 606 28.80 33.17 44.43
CA ARG A 606 27.98 32.27 45.27
C ARG A 606 26.62 31.98 44.65
N GLU A 607 25.91 32.98 44.13
CA GLU A 607 24.67 32.76 43.38
C GLU A 607 24.92 31.86 42.14
N ALA A 608 26.07 32.01 41.48
CA ALA A 608 26.47 31.11 40.38
C ALA A 608 26.88 29.71 40.87
N GLU A 609 27.33 29.54 42.13
CA GLU A 609 27.60 28.25 42.73
C GLU A 609 26.30 27.46 42.97
N GLU A 610 25.29 28.11 43.55
CA GLU A 610 23.96 27.54 43.76
C GLU A 610 23.31 27.11 42.43
N GLU A 611 23.39 27.96 41.40
CA GLU A 611 22.87 27.59 40.07
C GLU A 611 23.68 26.47 39.40
N ARG A 612 25.02 26.43 39.56
CA ARG A 612 25.85 25.30 39.09
C ARG A 612 25.42 23.99 39.74
N ASP A 613 25.05 23.98 41.01
CA ASP A 613 24.64 22.78 41.73
C ASP A 613 23.22 22.32 41.39
N ILE A 614 22.29 23.25 41.15
CA ILE A 614 20.97 22.94 40.59
C ILE A 614 21.12 22.34 39.18
N GLU A 615 21.97 22.92 38.33
CA GLU A 615 22.22 22.43 36.97
C GLU A 615 22.92 21.05 36.98
N ARG A 616 23.90 20.83 37.87
CA ARG A 616 24.52 19.51 38.13
C ARG A 616 23.48 18.47 38.53
N ALA A 617 22.56 18.80 39.44
CA ALA A 617 21.50 17.89 39.87
C ALA A 617 20.56 17.51 38.72
N GLY A 618 20.11 18.49 37.92
CA GLY A 618 19.27 18.26 36.74
C GLY A 618 19.96 17.43 35.65
N ILE A 619 21.26 17.62 35.43
CA ILE A 619 22.06 16.78 34.52
C ILE A 619 22.22 15.37 35.09
N SER A 620 22.44 15.22 36.39
CA SER A 620 22.57 13.91 37.05
C SER A 620 21.28 13.10 36.99
N ALA A 621 20.11 13.74 37.10
CA ALA A 621 18.82 13.10 36.90
C ALA A 621 18.67 12.60 35.45
N LYS A 622 18.83 13.48 34.46
CA LYS A 622 18.73 13.09 33.03
C LYS A 622 19.75 12.01 32.61
N LEU A 623 20.94 12.02 33.21
CA LEU A 623 21.94 10.96 33.03
C LEU A 623 21.54 9.64 33.72
N PHE A 624 20.80 9.69 34.82
CA PHE A 624 20.23 8.49 35.43
C PHE A 624 19.13 7.91 34.54
N ASP A 625 18.16 8.73 34.12
CA ASP A 625 17.00 8.30 33.32
C ASP A 625 17.45 7.66 31.99
N LEU A 626 18.30 8.34 31.21
CA LEU A 626 18.86 7.82 29.96
C LEU A 626 19.72 6.56 30.15
N ARG A 627 20.32 6.36 31.34
CA ARG A 627 21.05 5.13 31.66
C ARG A 627 20.12 4.00 32.08
N GLN A 628 19.02 4.28 32.77
CA GLN A 628 17.98 3.28 33.06
C GLN A 628 17.30 2.81 31.77
N GLU A 629 16.93 3.73 30.89
CA GLU A 629 16.39 3.41 29.55
C GLU A 629 17.39 2.56 28.75
N LEU A 630 18.67 2.93 28.74
CA LEU A 630 19.72 2.15 28.08
C LEU A 630 19.91 0.76 28.70
N ILE A 631 19.81 0.62 30.03
CA ILE A 631 19.90 -0.68 30.72
C ILE A 631 18.70 -1.55 30.37
N VAL A 632 17.47 -1.05 30.53
CA VAL A 632 16.24 -1.77 30.18
C VAL A 632 16.29 -2.24 28.72
N ARG A 633 16.71 -1.37 27.79
CA ARG A 633 16.77 -1.71 26.36
C ARG A 633 17.95 -2.62 26.00
N GLN A 634 19.08 -2.53 26.70
CA GLN A 634 20.17 -3.51 26.58
C GLN A 634 19.78 -4.87 27.15
N ASP A 635 19.02 -4.92 28.25
CA ASP A 635 18.60 -6.16 28.87
C ASP A 635 17.41 -6.81 28.15
N GLN A 636 16.54 -6.03 27.48
CA GLN A 636 15.62 -6.53 26.45
C GLN A 636 16.40 -7.16 25.29
N VAL A 637 17.33 -6.40 24.66
CA VAL A 637 18.16 -6.92 23.56
C VAL A 637 19.07 -8.09 23.97
N ARG A 638 19.36 -8.28 25.27
CA ARG A 638 20.03 -9.47 25.83
C ARG A 638 19.07 -10.61 26.16
N HIS A 639 17.82 -10.32 26.50
CA HIS A 639 16.76 -11.31 26.64
C HIS A 639 16.48 -11.95 25.28
N ASP A 640 16.25 -11.13 24.25
CA ASP A 640 16.01 -11.54 22.85
C ASP A 640 17.20 -12.26 22.18
N LYS A 641 18.39 -12.16 22.80
CA LYS A 641 19.64 -12.83 22.40
C LYS A 641 20.12 -13.89 23.41
N GLY A 642 19.36 -14.13 24.47
CA GLY A 642 19.79 -14.89 25.65
C GLY A 642 18.78 -15.93 26.15
N THR A 643 17.49 -15.75 25.88
CA THR A 643 16.58 -16.89 25.80
C THR A 643 16.92 -17.73 24.57
N ARG A 644 16.61 -19.03 24.63
CA ARG A 644 16.66 -19.93 23.47
C ARG A 644 15.31 -20.02 22.77
N ASP A 645 14.49 -18.99 22.94
CA ASP A 645 13.17 -18.90 22.33
C ASP A 645 13.33 -18.49 20.86
N SER A 646 12.46 -19.03 19.99
CA SER A 646 12.65 -18.91 18.55
C SER A 646 12.68 -17.45 18.07
N GLN A 647 13.67 -17.13 17.25
CA GLN A 647 13.75 -15.86 16.54
C GLN A 647 12.96 -15.94 15.23
N CYS A 648 12.16 -14.91 14.95
CA CYS A 648 11.34 -14.80 13.73
C CYS A 648 12.18 -15.09 12.48
N LEU A 649 11.60 -15.79 11.49
CA LEU A 649 12.31 -16.32 10.32
C LEU A 649 12.95 -15.22 9.45
N ARG A 650 14.18 -14.83 9.79
CA ARG A 650 14.91 -13.68 9.22
C ARG A 650 16.28 -14.11 8.71
N LEU A 651 16.74 -13.51 7.60
CA LEU A 651 18.09 -13.76 7.06
C LEU A 651 19.23 -13.41 8.05
N SER A 652 18.96 -12.58 9.07
CA SER A 652 19.92 -12.25 10.14
C SER A 652 20.10 -13.36 11.20
N ALA A 653 19.10 -14.25 11.34
CA ALA A 653 19.17 -15.45 12.18
C ALA A 653 19.83 -16.61 11.41
N CYS A 654 19.62 -16.68 10.09
CA CYS A 654 20.11 -17.75 9.21
C CYS A 654 21.62 -17.67 8.95
N ARG A 655 22.44 -18.04 9.94
CA ARG A 655 23.90 -18.00 9.86
C ARG A 655 24.49 -19.29 9.25
N LEU A 656 25.77 -19.22 8.89
CA LEU A 656 26.62 -20.38 8.64
C LEU A 656 27.46 -20.61 9.90
N SER A 657 27.50 -21.84 10.41
CA SER A 657 28.48 -22.26 11.42
C SER A 657 29.90 -22.17 10.86
N ASP A 658 30.92 -22.16 11.72
CA ASP A 658 32.32 -22.04 11.30
C ASP A 658 32.75 -23.19 10.36
N HIS A 659 32.20 -24.40 10.57
CA HIS A 659 32.38 -25.53 9.67
C HIS A 659 31.73 -25.28 8.29
N GLU A 660 30.51 -24.73 8.25
CA GLU A 660 29.83 -24.43 7.00
C GLU A 660 30.47 -23.26 6.24
N GLN A 661 31.14 -22.34 6.94
CA GLN A 661 31.97 -21.30 6.32
C GLN A 661 33.19 -21.91 5.63
N LEU A 662 33.86 -22.88 6.25
CA LEU A 662 34.97 -23.64 5.64
C LEU A 662 34.51 -24.51 4.47
N ASP A 663 33.35 -25.18 4.58
CA ASP A 663 32.73 -25.92 3.48
C ASP A 663 32.37 -24.97 2.32
N PHE A 664 31.85 -23.78 2.62
CA PHE A 664 31.55 -22.75 1.61
C PHE A 664 32.81 -22.25 0.90
N GLU A 665 33.89 -21.99 1.63
CA GLU A 665 35.18 -21.56 1.07
C GLU A 665 35.76 -22.65 0.15
N GLN A 666 35.84 -23.90 0.62
CA GLN A 666 36.27 -25.04 -0.20
C GLN A 666 35.38 -25.20 -1.45
N PHE A 667 34.06 -25.08 -1.29
CA PHE A 667 33.13 -25.16 -2.41
C PHE A 667 33.31 -24.00 -3.40
N TYR A 668 33.55 -22.78 -2.94
CA TYR A 668 33.86 -21.61 -3.78
C TYR A 668 35.16 -21.79 -4.56
N HIS A 669 36.19 -22.36 -3.93
CA HIS A 669 37.50 -22.58 -4.55
C HIS A 669 37.57 -23.85 -5.43
N SER A 670 36.55 -24.73 -5.39
CA SER A 670 36.50 -25.94 -6.22
C SER A 670 36.51 -25.68 -7.74
N GLU A 671 37.10 -26.62 -8.48
CA GLU A 671 37.30 -26.55 -9.95
C GLU A 671 35.99 -26.42 -10.75
N LYS A 672 34.85 -26.81 -10.15
CA LYS A 672 33.50 -26.65 -10.72
C LYS A 672 33.23 -25.22 -11.18
N TRP A 673 33.70 -24.22 -10.42
CA TRP A 673 33.33 -22.82 -10.61
C TRP A 673 34.26 -22.07 -11.56
N THR A 674 34.39 -22.59 -12.78
CA THR A 674 35.08 -21.92 -13.88
C THR A 674 34.31 -20.68 -14.35
N ALA A 675 35.03 -19.67 -14.87
CA ALA A 675 34.42 -18.46 -15.41
C ALA A 675 33.45 -18.73 -16.59
N LYS A 676 33.67 -19.82 -17.34
CA LYS A 676 32.74 -20.27 -18.39
C LYS A 676 31.44 -20.78 -17.78
N HIS A 677 31.51 -21.73 -16.83
CA HIS A 677 30.33 -22.31 -16.19
C HIS A 677 29.49 -21.27 -15.46
N VAL A 678 30.13 -20.36 -14.70
CA VAL A 678 29.45 -19.23 -14.06
C VAL A 678 28.74 -18.36 -15.10
N LYS A 679 29.37 -18.04 -16.24
CA LYS A 679 28.72 -17.26 -17.31
C LYS A 679 27.52 -18.00 -17.90
N GLU A 680 27.62 -19.30 -18.18
CA GLU A 680 26.52 -20.10 -18.73
C GLU A 680 25.30 -20.12 -17.79
N LEU A 681 25.53 -20.14 -16.47
CA LEU A 681 24.46 -19.98 -15.47
C LEU A 681 23.87 -18.56 -15.46
N ARG A 682 24.70 -17.49 -15.51
CA ARG A 682 24.21 -16.10 -15.60
C ARG A 682 23.42 -15.83 -16.89
N ASP A 683 23.86 -16.39 -18.02
CA ASP A 683 23.18 -16.26 -19.31
C ASP A 683 21.82 -17.00 -19.28
N LYS A 684 21.76 -18.20 -18.69
CA LYS A 684 20.50 -18.93 -18.45
C LYS A 684 19.55 -18.11 -17.56
N ALA A 685 20.04 -17.56 -16.46
CA ALA A 685 19.27 -16.75 -15.51
C ALA A 685 18.69 -15.45 -16.10
N ALA A 686 19.26 -14.93 -17.19
CA ALA A 686 18.73 -13.77 -17.90
C ALA A 686 17.49 -14.08 -18.77
N THR A 687 17.22 -15.36 -19.01
CA THR A 687 16.01 -15.82 -19.73
C THR A 687 14.80 -15.71 -18.81
N ALA A 688 13.66 -15.30 -19.38
CA ALA A 688 12.43 -15.16 -18.59
C ALA A 688 11.76 -16.53 -18.39
N THR A 689 11.36 -16.82 -17.15
CA THR A 689 10.52 -17.98 -16.83
C THR A 689 9.12 -17.74 -17.37
N GLY A 690 8.61 -18.69 -18.16
CA GLY A 690 7.20 -18.76 -18.57
C GLY A 690 6.45 -19.88 -17.85
N HIS A 691 5.20 -20.09 -18.25
CA HIS A 691 4.33 -21.11 -17.67
C HIS A 691 4.89 -22.55 -17.73
N ILE A 692 4.36 -23.45 -16.89
CA ILE A 692 4.62 -24.89 -16.95
C ILE A 692 4.02 -25.52 -18.24
N GLU A 693 4.54 -26.66 -18.67
CA GLU A 693 4.14 -27.32 -19.92
C GLU A 693 2.68 -27.83 -19.88
N ASP A 694 2.01 -27.88 -21.04
CA ASP A 694 0.55 -28.11 -21.08
C ASP A 694 0.10 -29.48 -20.54
N HIS A 695 0.96 -30.50 -20.61
CA HIS A 695 0.66 -31.81 -20.02
C HIS A 695 0.61 -31.76 -18.48
N TRP A 696 1.44 -30.94 -17.83
CA TRP A 696 1.33 -30.67 -16.39
C TRP A 696 0.06 -29.86 -16.05
N LYS A 697 -0.31 -28.89 -16.89
CA LYS A 697 -1.58 -28.16 -16.73
C LYS A 697 -2.77 -29.11 -16.78
N ALA A 698 -2.78 -30.05 -17.73
CA ALA A 698 -3.82 -31.05 -17.89
C ALA A 698 -3.87 -32.05 -16.71
N ALA A 699 -2.72 -32.56 -16.28
CA ALA A 699 -2.62 -33.46 -15.12
C ALA A 699 -3.15 -32.78 -13.84
N LEU A 700 -2.71 -31.56 -13.55
CA LEU A 700 -3.19 -30.78 -12.39
C LEU A 700 -4.66 -30.37 -12.54
N ALA A 701 -5.16 -30.12 -13.76
CA ALA A 701 -6.58 -29.86 -13.99
C ALA A 701 -7.45 -31.06 -13.58
N ALA A 702 -7.01 -32.29 -13.88
CA ALA A 702 -7.72 -33.54 -13.58
C ALA A 702 -7.68 -33.98 -12.09
N MET A 703 -6.91 -33.33 -11.23
CA MET A 703 -6.89 -33.65 -9.79
C MET A 703 -8.09 -33.03 -9.05
N ASP A 704 -9.01 -33.83 -8.54
CA ASP A 704 -10.09 -33.32 -7.69
C ASP A 704 -9.55 -32.81 -6.33
N ILE A 705 -10.07 -31.67 -5.87
CA ILE A 705 -9.76 -31.12 -4.54
C ILE A 705 -11.04 -30.67 -3.84
N SER A 706 -11.13 -30.92 -2.53
CA SER A 706 -12.21 -30.38 -1.72
C SER A 706 -12.12 -28.85 -1.63
N VAL A 707 -13.20 -28.16 -2.01
CA VAL A 707 -13.36 -26.71 -1.87
C VAL A 707 -14.52 -26.46 -0.91
N ALA A 708 -14.26 -25.71 0.15
CA ALA A 708 -15.28 -25.37 1.13
C ALA A 708 -16.45 -24.63 0.47
N LYS A 709 -17.68 -25.08 0.72
CA LYS A 709 -18.89 -24.42 0.22
C LYS A 709 -19.05 -23.07 0.91
N VAL A 710 -19.32 -22.03 0.12
CA VAL A 710 -19.64 -20.70 0.66
C VAL A 710 -20.95 -20.80 1.45
N GLY A 711 -20.97 -20.28 2.68
CA GLY A 711 -22.16 -20.27 3.53
C GLY A 711 -23.30 -19.44 2.93
N VAL A 712 -24.53 -19.73 3.37
CA VAL A 712 -25.71 -18.97 2.96
C VAL A 712 -25.58 -17.52 3.46
N ARG A 713 -25.57 -16.56 2.54
CA ARG A 713 -25.41 -15.13 2.87
C ARG A 713 -26.77 -14.52 3.25
N PRO A 714 -26.86 -13.70 4.31
CA PRO A 714 -28.09 -12.99 4.64
C PRO A 714 -28.52 -12.04 3.51
N SER A 715 -29.83 -11.96 3.26
CA SER A 715 -30.40 -11.25 2.08
C SER A 715 -30.14 -9.74 2.07
N TRP A 716 -29.84 -9.14 3.21
CA TRP A 716 -29.56 -7.70 3.34
C TRP A 716 -28.14 -7.29 2.89
N VAL A 717 -27.18 -8.23 2.89
CA VAL A 717 -25.75 -7.95 2.64
C VAL A 717 -25.52 -7.44 1.21
N GLY A 718 -26.21 -8.02 0.23
CA GLY A 718 -26.11 -7.61 -1.18
C GLY A 718 -26.44 -6.13 -1.40
N VAL A 719 -27.51 -5.65 -0.77
CA VAL A 719 -27.97 -4.26 -0.91
C VAL A 719 -27.05 -3.29 -0.17
N MET A 720 -26.61 -3.64 1.04
CA MET A 720 -25.67 -2.79 1.80
C MET A 720 -24.29 -2.68 1.14
N ALA A 721 -23.82 -3.71 0.44
CA ALA A 721 -22.60 -3.64 -0.37
C ALA A 721 -22.78 -2.88 -1.69
N HIS A 722 -24.01 -2.83 -2.23
CA HIS A 722 -24.35 -2.01 -3.38
C HIS A 722 -24.38 -0.52 -2.99
N HIS A 723 -25.26 -0.12 -2.08
CA HIS A 723 -25.43 1.27 -1.61
C HIS A 723 -24.48 1.64 -0.46
N ARG A 724 -23.26 1.07 -0.41
CA ARG A 724 -22.30 1.22 0.70
C ARG A 724 -21.92 2.65 1.05
N VAL A 725 -22.07 3.58 0.10
CA VAL A 725 -21.84 5.03 0.32
C VAL A 725 -22.95 5.62 1.18
N PHE A 726 -24.22 5.33 0.88
CA PHE A 726 -25.36 5.75 1.73
C PHE A 726 -25.24 5.15 3.14
N PHE A 727 -24.95 3.85 3.24
CA PHE A 727 -24.84 3.20 4.54
C PHE A 727 -23.63 3.66 5.36
N SER A 728 -22.63 4.34 4.79
CA SER A 728 -21.45 4.85 5.52
C SER A 728 -21.75 5.89 6.60
N THR A 729 -22.95 6.48 6.60
CA THR A 729 -23.46 7.38 7.65
C THR A 729 -24.68 6.80 8.38
N CYS A 730 -24.84 5.46 8.39
CA CYS A 730 -25.99 4.80 9.01
C CYS A 730 -25.66 4.00 10.28
N VAL A 731 -26.57 4.07 11.24
CA VAL A 731 -26.72 3.09 12.32
C VAL A 731 -27.79 2.05 11.93
N LEU A 732 -27.49 0.78 12.16
CA LEU A 732 -28.39 -0.36 12.02
C LEU A 732 -28.87 -0.81 13.38
N LYS A 733 -30.18 -1.00 13.51
CA LYS A 733 -30.86 -1.52 14.71
C LYS A 733 -31.50 -2.85 14.35
N MET A 734 -30.96 -3.92 14.92
CA MET A 734 -31.23 -5.30 14.50
C MET A 734 -31.94 -6.04 15.64
N PHE A 735 -33.11 -6.61 15.35
CA PHE A 735 -33.90 -7.38 16.31
C PHE A 735 -33.80 -8.88 16.02
N THR A 736 -33.37 -9.65 17.02
CA THR A 736 -33.50 -11.12 16.99
C THR A 736 -34.96 -11.53 17.17
N HIS A 737 -35.39 -12.57 16.46
CA HIS A 737 -36.59 -13.32 16.85
C HIS A 737 -36.37 -14.03 18.21
N PRO A 738 -37.43 -14.35 18.97
CA PRO A 738 -37.41 -14.36 20.44
C PRO A 738 -36.24 -15.10 21.12
N PRO A 739 -35.58 -14.48 22.13
CA PRO A 739 -35.91 -13.20 22.77
C PRO A 739 -35.57 -11.98 21.89
N PHE A 740 -36.35 -10.91 22.03
CA PHE A 740 -36.21 -9.66 21.27
C PHE A 740 -35.12 -8.75 21.85
N LEU A 741 -33.85 -9.11 21.67
CA LEU A 741 -32.74 -8.21 21.95
C LEU A 741 -32.51 -7.28 20.74
N ALA A 742 -32.52 -5.98 20.99
CA ALA A 742 -32.16 -4.96 20.01
C ALA A 742 -30.65 -4.72 20.06
N HIS A 743 -29.98 -4.98 18.95
CA HIS A 743 -28.54 -4.73 18.79
C HIS A 743 -28.32 -3.53 17.89
N HIS A 744 -27.56 -2.55 18.37
CA HIS A 744 -27.17 -1.37 17.61
C HIS A 744 -25.75 -1.52 17.05
N PHE A 745 -25.59 -1.18 15.78
CA PHE A 745 -24.32 -1.22 15.07
C PHE A 745 -24.17 0.01 14.18
N ALA A 746 -23.02 0.67 14.18
CA ALA A 746 -22.68 1.59 13.09
C ALA A 746 -22.11 0.78 11.91
N PHE A 747 -22.49 1.14 10.68
CA PHE A 747 -21.88 0.56 9.49
C PHE A 747 -20.45 1.10 9.31
N VAL A 748 -19.52 0.25 8.91
CA VAL A 748 -18.10 0.61 8.78
C VAL A 748 -17.64 0.58 7.33
N TYR A 749 -17.78 -0.57 6.66
CA TYR A 749 -17.54 -0.70 5.22
C TYR A 749 -18.26 -1.94 4.66
N ALA A 750 -18.30 -2.05 3.33
CA ALA A 750 -18.71 -3.28 2.67
C ALA A 750 -17.90 -3.51 1.39
N SER A 751 -17.71 -4.78 1.03
CA SER A 751 -17.14 -5.22 -0.26
C SER A 751 -18.12 -6.13 -0.99
N GLN A 752 -17.99 -6.18 -2.31
CA GLN A 752 -18.77 -7.07 -3.18
C GLN A 752 -18.01 -8.37 -3.53
N ASN A 753 -16.68 -8.39 -3.36
CA ASN A 753 -15.85 -9.57 -3.63
C ASN A 753 -14.70 -9.70 -2.60
N PRO A 754 -14.83 -10.55 -1.57
CA PRO A 754 -16.03 -11.31 -1.20
C PRO A 754 -17.17 -10.37 -0.79
N LEU A 755 -18.42 -10.80 -1.03
CA LEU A 755 -19.59 -10.05 -0.60
C LEU A 755 -19.72 -10.11 0.93
N ILE A 756 -19.42 -8.99 1.60
CA ILE A 756 -19.34 -8.88 3.07
C ILE A 756 -19.65 -7.44 3.51
N VAL A 757 -20.33 -7.30 4.65
CA VAL A 757 -20.51 -6.02 5.36
C VAL A 757 -19.78 -6.12 6.70
N CYS A 758 -19.07 -5.05 7.06
CA CYS A 758 -18.45 -4.86 8.37
C CYS A 758 -19.21 -3.79 9.15
N LEU A 759 -19.49 -4.10 10.41
CA LEU A 759 -20.22 -3.31 11.37
C LEU A 759 -19.36 -3.11 12.63
N VAL A 760 -19.52 -2.00 13.34
CA VAL A 760 -18.97 -1.83 14.69
C VAL A 760 -20.12 -1.76 15.69
N LYS A 761 -20.03 -2.52 16.78
CA LYS A 761 -21.05 -2.53 17.82
C LYS A 761 -21.05 -1.22 18.61
N ILE A 762 -22.21 -0.62 18.80
CA ILE A 762 -22.38 0.63 19.54
C ILE A 762 -23.40 0.46 20.66
N GLN A 763 -23.29 1.29 21.70
CA GLN A 763 -24.25 1.35 22.79
C GLN A 763 -25.08 2.62 22.62
N GLN A 764 -26.41 2.53 22.66
CA GLN A 764 -27.27 3.71 22.68
C GLN A 764 -27.14 4.36 24.06
N LEU A 765 -26.88 5.67 24.10
CA LEU A 765 -26.89 6.42 25.34
C LEU A 765 -28.36 6.66 25.73
N ALA A 766 -28.75 6.20 26.93
CA ALA A 766 -30.11 6.40 27.41
C ALA A 766 -30.34 7.89 27.67
N GLY A 767 -31.44 8.43 27.14
CA GLY A 767 -31.78 9.85 27.21
C GLY A 767 -31.68 10.38 28.63
N SER A 768 -30.60 11.10 28.90
CA SER A 768 -30.23 11.62 30.21
C SER A 768 -29.57 12.97 29.99
N THR A 769 -29.90 13.93 30.86
CA THR A 769 -29.22 15.22 30.89
C THR A 769 -27.72 14.97 31.05
N SER A 770 -26.92 15.42 30.09
CA SER A 770 -25.47 15.25 30.09
C SER A 770 -24.88 15.58 31.45
N GLU A 771 -23.98 14.74 31.98
CA GLU A 771 -23.10 15.14 33.07
C GLU A 771 -22.13 16.19 32.51
N LEU A 772 -22.58 17.45 32.53
CA LEU A 772 -21.89 18.60 31.94
C LEU A 772 -20.48 18.73 32.54
N HIS A 773 -19.46 18.31 31.79
CA HIS A 773 -18.11 18.68 32.12
C HIS A 773 -17.94 20.19 31.86
N ILE A 774 -17.11 20.84 32.67
CA ILE A 774 -16.79 22.27 32.54
C ILE A 774 -16.19 22.60 31.15
N GLU A 775 -15.62 21.60 30.47
CA GLU A 775 -15.14 21.68 29.09
C GLU A 775 -16.30 21.84 28.08
N ASP A 776 -17.38 21.07 28.21
CA ASP A 776 -18.54 21.10 27.29
C ASP A 776 -19.25 22.47 27.31
N TRP A 777 -19.14 23.19 28.43
CA TRP A 777 -19.68 24.55 28.59
C TRP A 777 -18.96 25.63 27.77
N GLN A 778 -17.77 25.34 27.22
CA GLN A 778 -16.96 26.33 26.49
C GLN A 778 -17.16 26.28 24.97
N ASP A 779 -17.51 25.11 24.40
CA ASP A 779 -17.56 24.89 22.95
C ASP A 779 -18.94 25.16 22.30
N GLN A 780 -19.92 25.65 23.07
CA GLN A 780 -21.27 26.06 22.64
C GLN A 780 -22.17 25.01 21.96
N ASP A 781 -21.69 23.80 21.67
CA ASP A 781 -22.42 22.77 20.92
C ASP A 781 -23.45 21.99 21.77
N LEU A 782 -24.26 22.73 22.56
CA LEU A 782 -25.39 22.23 23.35
C LEU A 782 -26.61 21.93 22.45
N LYS A 783 -26.42 21.06 21.46
CA LYS A 783 -27.50 20.42 20.71
C LYS A 783 -28.01 19.22 21.52
N GLU A 784 -29.30 19.22 21.86
CA GLU A 784 -29.99 18.01 22.34
C GLU A 784 -30.29 17.14 21.12
N TRP A 785 -29.45 16.14 20.84
CA TRP A 785 -29.64 15.22 19.71
C TRP A 785 -30.72 14.19 20.01
N GLU A 786 -31.58 13.86 19.04
CA GLU A 786 -32.66 12.88 19.28
C GLU A 786 -32.10 11.47 19.55
N HIS A 787 -31.02 11.08 18.87
CA HIS A 787 -30.40 9.76 18.98
C HIS A 787 -28.88 9.84 19.17
N GLU A 788 -28.40 9.45 20.36
CA GLU A 788 -26.97 9.33 20.67
C GLU A 788 -26.51 7.88 20.92
N PHE A 789 -25.26 7.60 20.50
CA PHE A 789 -24.58 6.34 20.70
C PHE A 789 -23.11 6.53 21.06
N GLN A 790 -22.50 5.50 21.63
CA GLN A 790 -21.10 5.44 22.04
C GLN A 790 -20.44 4.18 21.46
N VAL A 791 -19.30 4.36 20.78
CA VAL A 791 -18.33 3.26 20.60
C VAL A 791 -17.54 3.17 21.91
N ALA A 792 -17.89 2.22 22.77
CA ALA A 792 -17.24 2.07 24.09
C ALA A 792 -15.88 1.34 23.98
N VAL A 793 -15.84 0.28 23.17
CA VAL A 793 -14.62 -0.41 22.70
C VAL A 793 -14.90 -0.81 21.25
N PRO A 794 -14.00 -0.56 20.28
CA PRO A 794 -14.18 -0.95 18.88
C PRO A 794 -14.34 -2.47 18.72
N SER A 795 -15.57 -2.95 18.55
CA SER A 795 -15.90 -4.37 18.39
C SER A 795 -16.49 -4.60 17.00
N PHE A 796 -15.66 -5.11 16.10
CA PHE A 796 -16.01 -5.31 14.68
C PHE A 796 -16.69 -6.65 14.45
N HIS A 797 -17.80 -6.62 13.72
CA HIS A 797 -18.64 -7.75 13.37
C HIS A 797 -18.86 -7.82 11.86
N PHE A 798 -18.93 -9.03 11.32
CA PHE A 798 -18.97 -9.30 9.89
C PHE A 798 -20.19 -10.14 9.50
N SER A 799 -20.83 -9.80 8.39
CA SER A 799 -22.10 -10.38 7.94
C SER A 799 -22.10 -11.88 7.59
N ASP A 800 -20.96 -12.55 7.68
CA ASP A 800 -20.78 -14.00 7.52
C ASP A 800 -20.68 -14.76 8.86
N GLU A 801 -20.58 -14.06 10.00
CA GLU A 801 -20.65 -14.63 11.35
C GLU A 801 -22.00 -15.32 11.62
N LEU A 802 -21.96 -16.36 12.48
CA LEU A 802 -23.16 -17.06 12.96
C LEU A 802 -24.23 -16.12 13.54
N LEU A 803 -23.79 -15.01 14.15
CA LEU A 803 -24.66 -13.96 14.70
C LEU A 803 -25.68 -13.44 13.66
N PHE A 804 -25.34 -13.40 12.37
CA PHE A 804 -26.19 -12.83 11.32
C PHE A 804 -26.93 -13.89 10.48
N GLN A 805 -26.80 -15.18 10.80
CA GLN A 805 -27.39 -16.29 10.04
C GLN A 805 -28.84 -16.61 10.47
N THR A 806 -29.33 -16.02 11.55
CA THR A 806 -30.75 -16.00 11.95
C THR A 806 -31.53 -14.93 11.17
N ASP A 807 -32.87 -15.03 11.16
CA ASP A 807 -33.71 -13.97 10.61
C ASP A 807 -33.67 -12.71 11.51
N PHE A 808 -33.48 -11.55 10.87
CA PHE A 808 -33.47 -10.24 11.52
C PHE A 808 -34.48 -9.28 10.87
N THR A 809 -35.23 -8.59 11.73
CA THR A 809 -35.79 -7.29 11.37
C THR A 809 -34.71 -6.22 11.56
N ILE A 810 -34.58 -5.32 10.59
CA ILE A 810 -33.58 -4.24 10.59
C ILE A 810 -34.33 -2.92 10.43
N GLU A 811 -34.07 -2.01 11.35
CA GLU A 811 -34.32 -0.57 11.25
C GLU A 811 -32.99 0.14 10.99
N VAL A 812 -33.04 1.30 10.34
CA VAL A 812 -31.87 2.06 9.90
C VAL A 812 -32.07 3.52 10.24
N LEU A 813 -31.07 4.11 10.88
CA LEU A 813 -30.99 5.52 11.22
C LEU A 813 -29.91 6.17 10.33
N PRO A 814 -30.26 7.09 9.43
CA PRO A 814 -29.31 7.78 8.56
C PRO A 814 -28.65 9.00 9.24
N GLU A 815 -27.80 9.70 8.47
CA GLU A 815 -27.21 11.00 8.79
C GLU A 815 -26.39 11.06 10.11
N MET A 816 -25.77 9.94 10.49
CA MET A 816 -24.92 9.85 11.67
C MET A 816 -23.62 10.67 11.53
N ILE A 817 -23.36 11.53 12.51
CA ILE A 817 -22.15 12.35 12.64
C ILE A 817 -21.29 11.83 13.81
N ASN A 818 -19.96 11.77 13.61
CA ASN A 818 -19.04 11.36 14.68
C ASN A 818 -18.63 12.58 15.54
N MET A 819 -18.75 12.40 16.85
CA MET A 819 -18.48 13.40 17.88
C MET A 819 -17.21 13.01 18.67
N PRO A 820 -16.65 13.92 19.49
CA PRO A 820 -15.48 13.61 20.31
C PRO A 820 -15.70 12.42 21.26
N ARG A 821 -14.61 11.79 21.70
CA ARG A 821 -14.60 10.65 22.64
C ARG A 821 -15.36 9.40 22.15
N GLY A 822 -15.57 9.26 20.83
CA GLY A 822 -16.24 8.10 20.24
C GLY A 822 -17.77 8.12 20.31
N ARG A 823 -18.37 9.28 20.62
CA ARG A 823 -19.82 9.51 20.50
C ARG A 823 -20.24 9.60 19.03
N MET A 824 -21.47 9.24 18.75
CA MET A 824 -22.13 9.27 17.45
C MET A 824 -23.54 9.82 17.64
N ALA A 825 -24.00 10.73 16.79
CA ALA A 825 -25.31 11.38 16.94
C ALA A 825 -26.06 11.54 15.60
N SER A 826 -27.39 11.60 15.65
CA SER A 826 -28.28 11.93 14.53
C SER A 826 -29.64 12.43 15.04
N ASP A 827 -30.26 13.34 14.29
CA ASP A 827 -31.63 13.86 14.48
C ASP A 827 -32.63 13.27 13.44
N SER A 828 -32.26 12.16 12.79
CA SER A 828 -33.16 11.42 11.90
C SER A 828 -33.98 10.38 12.66
N GLU A 829 -35.17 10.04 12.15
CA GLU A 829 -35.95 8.90 12.66
C GLU A 829 -35.36 7.54 12.23
N PHE A 830 -35.64 6.48 13.01
CA PHE A 830 -35.39 5.10 12.60
C PHE A 830 -36.38 4.64 11.52
N VAL A 831 -35.88 4.40 10.30
CA VAL A 831 -36.68 3.98 9.15
C VAL A 831 -36.54 2.46 8.92
N SER A 832 -37.65 1.78 8.62
CA SER A 832 -37.63 0.32 8.38
C SER A 832 -36.81 -0.05 7.14
N ARG A 833 -36.12 -1.21 7.16
CA ARG A 833 -35.40 -1.72 5.98
C ARG A 833 -36.28 -1.73 4.72
N LYS A 834 -37.55 -2.13 4.81
CA LYS A 834 -38.47 -2.17 3.65
C LYS A 834 -38.76 -0.79 3.06
N THR A 835 -38.78 0.25 3.91
CA THR A 835 -39.01 1.64 3.51
C THR A 835 -37.78 2.17 2.77
N ILE A 836 -36.58 2.09 3.38
CA ILE A 836 -35.33 2.50 2.71
C ILE A 836 -35.08 1.74 1.41
N MET A 837 -35.40 0.44 1.32
CA MET A 837 -35.25 -0.34 0.08
C MET A 837 -36.15 0.20 -1.05
N ARG A 838 -37.31 0.77 -0.72
CA ARG A 838 -38.20 1.44 -1.68
C ARG A 838 -37.64 2.81 -2.08
N GLU A 839 -37.12 3.60 -1.14
CA GLU A 839 -36.52 4.90 -1.46
C GLU A 839 -35.23 4.73 -2.30
N LEU A 840 -34.28 3.89 -1.88
CA LEU A 840 -33.07 3.59 -2.66
C LEU A 840 -33.40 2.99 -4.04
N GLY A 841 -34.50 2.24 -4.15
CA GLY A 841 -35.03 1.76 -5.42
C GLY A 841 -35.68 2.84 -6.30
N GLN A 842 -36.11 3.97 -5.74
CA GLN A 842 -36.62 5.14 -6.47
C GLN A 842 -35.49 6.09 -6.91
N PHE A 843 -34.39 6.17 -6.13
CA PHE A 843 -33.15 6.83 -6.55
C PHE A 843 -32.32 5.99 -7.55
N GLY A 844 -32.75 4.76 -7.87
CA GLY A 844 -32.11 3.85 -8.83
C GLY A 844 -32.27 4.23 -10.30
N GLY A 845 -32.22 5.53 -10.63
CA GLY A 845 -32.29 6.05 -12.00
C GLY A 845 -31.17 7.05 -12.26
N ALA A 846 -30.30 6.73 -13.23
CA ALA A 846 -29.08 7.46 -13.59
C ALA A 846 -27.96 7.43 -12.52
N ASP A 847 -27.33 6.26 -12.33
CA ASP A 847 -25.96 6.08 -12.83
C ASP A 847 -25.62 4.59 -13.01
N GLU A 848 -24.72 4.27 -13.94
CA GLU A 848 -24.32 2.89 -14.26
C GLU A 848 -23.37 2.29 -13.20
N PRO A 849 -23.34 0.95 -13.05
CA PRO A 849 -22.47 0.30 -12.07
C PRO A 849 -20.98 0.53 -12.42
N VAL A 850 -20.29 1.28 -11.57
CA VAL A 850 -18.82 1.34 -11.56
C VAL A 850 -18.28 -0.04 -11.20
N ALA A 851 -18.03 -0.86 -12.23
CA ALA A 851 -17.30 -2.10 -12.09
C ALA A 851 -15.92 -1.79 -11.51
N GLU A 852 -15.60 -2.36 -10.34
CA GLU A 852 -14.35 -2.13 -9.64
C GLU A 852 -13.21 -2.86 -10.37
N GLN A 853 -12.71 -2.22 -11.43
CA GLN A 853 -11.63 -2.72 -12.27
C GLN A 853 -10.38 -2.95 -11.40
N GLN A 854 -9.75 -4.10 -11.56
CA GLN A 854 -8.35 -4.25 -11.18
C GLN A 854 -7.53 -3.17 -11.92
N PRO A 855 -6.44 -2.64 -11.33
CA PRO A 855 -5.73 -1.49 -11.87
C PRO A 855 -4.95 -1.83 -13.14
N ASP A 856 -5.66 -1.88 -14.26
CA ASP A 856 -5.09 -1.91 -15.61
C ASP A 856 -4.46 -0.54 -15.94
N HIS A 857 -3.44 -0.57 -16.81
CA HIS A 857 -2.63 0.60 -17.12
C HIS A 857 -3.41 1.65 -17.94
N ASP A 858 -3.17 2.93 -17.62
CA ASP A 858 -3.79 4.10 -18.26
C ASP A 858 -3.10 4.48 -19.58
N ASP A 859 -3.88 4.81 -20.61
CA ASP A 859 -3.40 5.39 -21.88
C ASP A 859 -4.53 6.10 -22.69
N GLY A 860 -5.12 7.17 -22.13
CA GLY A 860 -5.59 8.33 -22.93
C GLY A 860 -7.09 8.46 -23.30
N ALA A 861 -7.67 9.63 -22.97
CA ALA A 861 -8.95 10.19 -23.44
C ALA A 861 -8.71 11.23 -24.59
N PRO A 862 -9.69 11.94 -25.23
CA PRO A 862 -11.12 12.20 -24.88
C PRO A 862 -12.09 12.14 -26.13
N ALA A 863 -13.33 12.66 -26.22
CA ALA A 863 -14.33 13.30 -25.32
C ALA A 863 -15.78 13.23 -25.91
N ALA A 864 -16.78 13.48 -25.05
CA ALA A 864 -18.09 14.14 -25.23
C ALA A 864 -18.93 14.05 -26.54
N HIS A 865 -20.19 13.57 -26.42
CA HIS A 865 -21.43 14.24 -26.86
C HIS A 865 -22.67 13.51 -26.26
N GLU A 866 -23.85 14.15 -26.23
CA GLU A 866 -25.02 13.74 -25.42
C GLU A 866 -26.13 13.00 -26.19
N LEU A 867 -26.74 11.98 -25.53
CA LEU A 867 -28.04 11.33 -25.82
C LEU A 867 -28.21 10.61 -27.19
N PRO A 868 -29.23 9.73 -27.41
CA PRO A 868 -30.19 9.10 -26.48
C PRO A 868 -30.22 7.54 -26.55
N TRP A 869 -30.38 6.81 -25.42
CA TRP A 869 -30.36 5.32 -25.43
C TRP A 869 -31.36 4.57 -24.52
N ILE A 870 -32.17 5.28 -23.73
CA ILE A 870 -32.96 4.75 -22.58
C ILE A 870 -34.02 3.65 -22.89
N ALA A 871 -34.27 3.31 -24.16
CA ALA A 871 -35.51 2.61 -24.57
C ALA A 871 -35.49 1.06 -24.59
N ILE A 872 -34.33 0.36 -24.47
CA ILE A 872 -34.26 -1.10 -24.75
C ILE A 872 -33.46 -1.91 -23.71
N ALA A 873 -33.47 -1.52 -22.43
CA ALA A 873 -32.68 -2.17 -21.36
C ALA A 873 -33.47 -3.20 -20.49
N ASN A 874 -34.50 -3.85 -21.04
CA ASN A 874 -35.40 -4.76 -20.29
C ASN A 874 -35.40 -6.21 -20.82
N ARG A 875 -34.22 -6.81 -20.98
CA ARG A 875 -34.05 -8.26 -21.22
C ARG A 875 -33.10 -8.89 -20.21
N ASN A 876 -33.66 -9.59 -19.23
CA ASN A 876 -32.89 -10.49 -18.36
C ASN A 876 -32.60 -11.80 -19.12
N LEU A 877 -31.57 -11.79 -19.97
CA LEU A 877 -31.00 -13.01 -20.55
C LEU A 877 -30.02 -13.63 -19.54
N ASP A 878 -30.11 -14.95 -19.33
CA ASP A 878 -29.08 -15.68 -18.60
C ASP A 878 -27.80 -15.84 -19.45
N HIS A 879 -26.69 -16.18 -18.80
CA HIS A 879 -25.39 -16.24 -19.46
C HIS A 879 -25.23 -17.38 -20.48
N GLU A 880 -25.95 -18.50 -20.35
CA GLU A 880 -25.85 -19.60 -21.31
C GLU A 880 -26.71 -19.30 -22.55
N SER A 881 -27.94 -18.81 -22.36
CA SER A 881 -28.83 -18.35 -23.43
C SER A 881 -28.20 -17.22 -24.26
N ALA A 882 -27.59 -16.21 -23.62
CA ALA A 882 -26.91 -15.12 -24.33
C ALA A 882 -25.67 -15.57 -25.11
N ILE A 883 -24.96 -16.60 -24.64
CA ILE A 883 -23.85 -17.21 -25.38
C ILE A 883 -24.37 -17.99 -26.60
N HIS A 884 -25.49 -18.71 -26.47
CA HIS A 884 -26.14 -19.40 -27.59
C HIS A 884 -26.59 -18.42 -28.68
N GLU A 885 -27.31 -17.36 -28.30
CA GLU A 885 -27.77 -16.28 -29.19
C GLU A 885 -26.60 -15.65 -29.96
N PHE A 886 -25.47 -15.39 -29.29
CA PHE A 886 -24.27 -14.86 -29.94
C PHE A 886 -23.67 -15.84 -30.98
N TYR A 887 -23.62 -17.14 -30.68
CA TYR A 887 -23.08 -18.13 -31.61
C TYR A 887 -24.01 -18.38 -32.81
N GLU A 888 -25.32 -18.49 -32.59
CA GLU A 888 -26.30 -18.63 -33.68
C GLU A 888 -26.27 -17.42 -34.60
N LYS A 889 -26.28 -16.20 -34.06
CA LYS A 889 -26.28 -14.99 -34.89
C LYS A 889 -24.96 -14.77 -35.63
N ARG A 890 -23.85 -15.21 -35.05
CA ARG A 890 -22.54 -15.26 -35.73
C ARG A 890 -22.53 -16.22 -36.93
N LEU A 891 -23.28 -17.32 -36.87
CA LEU A 891 -23.47 -18.24 -38.00
C LEU A 891 -24.42 -17.63 -39.05
N GLU A 892 -25.58 -17.12 -38.62
CA GLU A 892 -26.59 -16.52 -39.49
C GLU A 892 -26.03 -15.36 -40.34
N MET A 893 -25.30 -14.43 -39.70
CA MET A 893 -24.68 -13.28 -40.38
C MET A 893 -23.53 -13.66 -41.34
N SER A 894 -23.20 -14.96 -41.47
CA SER A 894 -22.25 -15.50 -42.45
C SER A 894 -20.88 -14.80 -42.39
N LEU A 895 -20.30 -14.71 -41.19
CA LEU A 895 -19.08 -13.94 -40.90
C LEU A 895 -17.79 -14.66 -41.35
N GLY A 896 -17.66 -14.82 -42.66
CA GLY A 896 -16.41 -15.19 -43.33
C GLY A 896 -15.47 -14.00 -43.54
N GLU A 897 -14.25 -14.27 -43.97
CA GLU A 897 -13.28 -13.22 -44.31
C GLU A 897 -13.82 -12.33 -45.44
N ALA A 898 -13.63 -11.01 -45.32
CA ALA A 898 -13.91 -10.10 -46.43
C ALA A 898 -12.87 -10.31 -47.53
N GLU A 899 -13.21 -9.97 -48.78
CA GLU A 899 -12.30 -10.16 -49.93
C GLU A 899 -10.96 -9.43 -49.70
N GLY A 900 -9.92 -10.21 -49.44
CA GLY A 900 -8.57 -9.74 -49.08
C GLY A 900 -8.21 -9.99 -47.61
N ASP A 901 -7.28 -10.92 -47.39
CA ASP A 901 -6.82 -11.48 -46.10
C ASP A 901 -6.38 -10.48 -45.01
N GLN A 902 -6.35 -9.17 -45.25
CA GLN A 902 -5.64 -8.20 -44.41
C GLN A 902 -6.58 -7.29 -43.59
N PHE A 903 -7.87 -7.20 -43.94
CA PHE A 903 -8.90 -6.55 -43.14
C PHE A 903 -10.04 -7.53 -42.86
N THR A 904 -10.35 -7.76 -41.58
CA THR A 904 -11.41 -8.69 -41.15
C THR A 904 -12.60 -7.93 -40.59
N TRP A 905 -13.72 -8.63 -40.40
CA TRP A 905 -14.89 -8.12 -39.72
C TRP A 905 -15.53 -9.22 -38.86
N GLN A 906 -16.14 -8.83 -37.74
CA GLN A 906 -16.63 -9.75 -36.71
C GLN A 906 -17.77 -9.11 -35.91
N LEU A 907 -18.73 -9.93 -35.49
CA LEU A 907 -19.76 -9.54 -34.53
C LEU A 907 -19.13 -9.43 -33.14
N ARG A 908 -19.35 -8.31 -32.44
CA ARG A 908 -18.89 -8.08 -31.08
C ARG A 908 -19.98 -8.48 -30.10
N GLY A 909 -19.72 -9.60 -29.44
CA GLY A 909 -20.43 -10.08 -28.26
C GLY A 909 -19.42 -10.71 -27.31
N ARG A 910 -19.45 -10.30 -26.04
CA ARG A 910 -18.66 -10.84 -24.92
C ARG A 910 -19.46 -10.63 -23.62
N PHE A 911 -18.97 -11.20 -22.52
CA PHE A 911 -19.48 -10.93 -21.17
C PHE A 911 -19.68 -9.42 -20.91
N GLY A 912 -18.69 -8.60 -21.25
CA GLY A 912 -18.74 -7.13 -21.13
C GLY A 912 -19.74 -6.41 -22.04
N THR A 913 -20.27 -7.08 -23.08
CA THR A 913 -21.40 -6.55 -23.87
C THR A 913 -22.70 -6.84 -23.13
N ILE A 914 -22.89 -8.10 -22.69
CA ILE A 914 -24.08 -8.54 -21.96
C ILE A 914 -24.28 -7.71 -20.67
N THR A 915 -23.21 -7.44 -19.92
CA THR A 915 -23.28 -6.62 -18.69
C THR A 915 -23.59 -5.15 -18.92
N ASN A 916 -23.30 -4.62 -20.11
CA ASN A 916 -23.37 -3.18 -20.39
C ASN A 916 -24.56 -2.78 -21.27
N THR A 917 -25.11 -3.71 -22.07
CA THR A 917 -26.24 -3.43 -22.97
C THR A 917 -27.44 -4.37 -22.78
N GLY A 918 -27.29 -5.45 -22.00
CA GLY A 918 -28.31 -6.49 -21.86
C GLY A 918 -28.52 -7.34 -23.13
N LEU A 919 -27.62 -7.24 -24.12
CA LEU A 919 -27.70 -7.96 -25.39
C LEU A 919 -26.52 -8.92 -25.56
N ALA A 920 -26.75 -10.03 -26.27
CA ALA A 920 -25.70 -10.97 -26.66
C ALA A 920 -24.60 -10.32 -27.53
N TYR A 921 -24.94 -9.28 -28.29
CA TYR A 921 -24.05 -8.50 -29.17
C TYR A 921 -24.56 -7.05 -29.34
N ASP A 922 -23.66 -6.11 -29.64
CA ASP A 922 -23.94 -4.67 -29.72
C ASP A 922 -23.55 -3.99 -31.04
N CYS A 923 -22.55 -4.53 -31.73
CA CYS A 923 -22.02 -4.00 -32.97
C CYS A 923 -21.33 -5.05 -33.84
N VAL A 924 -21.27 -4.76 -35.14
CA VAL A 924 -20.34 -5.42 -36.06
C VAL A 924 -19.11 -4.54 -36.18
N LYS A 925 -17.91 -5.13 -36.07
CA LYS A 925 -16.63 -4.40 -36.12
C LYS A 925 -15.71 -4.95 -37.19
N ALA A 926 -15.26 -4.07 -38.07
CA ALA A 926 -14.14 -4.28 -38.97
C ALA A 926 -12.80 -3.91 -38.27
N ASP A 927 -11.77 -4.73 -38.44
CA ASP A 927 -10.46 -4.63 -37.79
C ASP A 927 -9.33 -4.94 -38.81
N ALA A 928 -8.25 -4.15 -38.81
CA ALA A 928 -7.03 -4.45 -39.56
C ALA A 928 -6.28 -5.65 -38.92
N LYS A 929 -5.80 -6.62 -39.72
CA LYS A 929 -4.86 -7.63 -39.21
C LYS A 929 -3.49 -6.98 -38.92
N LYS A 930 -2.81 -7.48 -37.87
CA LYS A 930 -1.44 -7.06 -37.54
C LYS A 930 -0.49 -7.33 -38.70
N GLY A 931 0.39 -6.39 -39.00
CA GLY A 931 1.31 -6.47 -40.13
C GLY A 931 1.08 -5.36 -41.14
N VAL A 932 0.88 -5.70 -42.41
CA VAL A 932 0.93 -4.73 -43.52
C VAL A 932 -0.27 -3.76 -43.50
N ALA A 933 -1.48 -4.24 -43.21
CA ALA A 933 -2.66 -3.38 -43.03
C ALA A 933 -2.49 -2.39 -41.87
N GLU A 934 -2.02 -2.86 -40.71
CA GLU A 934 -1.75 -2.00 -39.56
C GLU A 934 -0.68 -0.93 -39.88
N ARG A 935 0.41 -1.31 -40.56
CA ARG A 935 1.44 -0.36 -41.03
C ARG A 935 0.83 0.68 -42.00
N MET A 936 -0.03 0.27 -42.92
CA MET A 936 -0.71 1.20 -43.84
C MET A 936 -1.59 2.21 -43.09
N CYS A 937 -2.40 1.74 -42.14
CA CYS A 937 -3.25 2.62 -41.34
C CYS A 937 -2.44 3.66 -40.57
N LEU A 938 -1.30 3.28 -40.00
CA LEU A 938 -0.37 4.21 -39.34
C LEU A 938 0.26 5.20 -40.34
N GLN A 939 0.77 4.71 -41.47
CA GLN A 939 1.48 5.51 -42.48
C GLN A 939 0.62 6.64 -43.08
N TYR A 940 -0.66 6.37 -43.29
CA TYR A 940 -1.58 7.27 -43.98
C TYR A 940 -2.62 7.92 -43.05
N GLN A 941 -2.42 7.84 -41.73
CA GLN A 941 -3.34 8.33 -40.68
C GLN A 941 -4.80 7.86 -40.86
N MET A 942 -4.98 6.60 -41.25
CA MET A 942 -6.29 5.96 -41.40
C MET A 942 -6.67 5.19 -40.13
N THR A 943 -7.97 5.05 -39.86
CA THR A 943 -8.44 4.26 -38.72
C THR A 943 -8.07 2.78 -38.90
N ARG A 944 -7.55 2.15 -37.84
CA ARG A 944 -7.25 0.69 -37.83
C ARG A 944 -8.49 -0.20 -37.72
N SER A 945 -9.67 0.38 -37.47
CA SER A 945 -10.93 -0.34 -37.31
C SER A 945 -12.14 0.58 -37.50
N ALA A 946 -13.31 0.01 -37.78
CA ALA A 946 -14.60 0.69 -37.77
C ALA A 946 -15.67 -0.19 -37.11
N SER A 947 -16.47 0.37 -36.21
CA SER A 947 -17.61 -0.32 -35.57
C SER A 947 -18.93 0.30 -36.01
N PHE A 948 -19.93 -0.55 -36.27
CA PHE A 948 -21.29 -0.14 -36.63
C PHE A 948 -22.27 -0.89 -35.71
N SER A 949 -23.05 -0.14 -34.91
CA SER A 949 -23.97 -0.73 -33.94
C SER A 949 -25.14 -1.44 -34.62
N THR A 950 -25.44 -2.66 -34.18
CA THR A 950 -26.59 -3.43 -34.64
C THR A 950 -27.90 -2.78 -34.17
N GLN A 951 -27.91 -2.19 -32.97
CA GLN A 951 -29.04 -1.44 -32.43
C GLN A 951 -29.36 -0.16 -33.26
N LEU A 952 -28.35 0.51 -33.81
CA LEU A 952 -28.51 1.79 -34.54
C LEU A 952 -28.79 1.63 -36.05
N TYR A 953 -28.42 0.49 -36.65
CA TYR A 953 -28.52 0.27 -38.09
C TYR A 953 -29.29 -1.00 -38.48
N GLY A 954 -29.52 -1.93 -37.55
CA GLY A 954 -29.91 -3.31 -37.85
C GLY A 954 -28.73 -4.17 -38.34
N ASP A 955 -28.85 -5.48 -38.15
CA ASP A 955 -27.76 -6.44 -38.39
C ASP A 955 -27.25 -6.42 -39.85
N ASP A 956 -28.15 -6.36 -40.84
CA ASP A 956 -27.81 -6.30 -42.27
C ASP A 956 -27.02 -5.03 -42.63
N LEU A 957 -27.49 -3.84 -42.22
CA LEU A 957 -26.79 -2.60 -42.56
C LEU A 957 -25.49 -2.44 -41.78
N ALA A 958 -25.41 -2.92 -40.52
CA ALA A 958 -24.16 -2.95 -39.77
C ALA A 958 -23.12 -3.89 -40.41
N ALA A 959 -23.56 -5.04 -40.93
CA ALA A 959 -22.73 -5.96 -41.71
C ALA A 959 -22.27 -5.36 -43.04
N LYS A 960 -23.19 -4.79 -43.83
CA LYS A 960 -22.88 -4.16 -45.12
C LYS A 960 -21.94 -2.95 -44.98
N LEU A 961 -22.09 -2.16 -43.91
CA LEU A 961 -21.17 -1.07 -43.58
C LEU A 961 -19.75 -1.58 -43.23
N CYS A 962 -19.63 -2.71 -42.51
CA CYS A 962 -18.33 -3.36 -42.31
C CYS A 962 -17.71 -3.83 -43.62
N LYS A 963 -18.47 -4.55 -44.45
CA LYS A 963 -18.01 -5.07 -45.75
C LYS A 963 -17.50 -3.94 -46.66
N PHE A 964 -18.28 -2.87 -46.81
CA PHE A 964 -17.90 -1.72 -47.62
C PHE A 964 -16.63 -1.01 -47.10
N TRP A 965 -16.45 -0.89 -45.79
CA TRP A 965 -15.22 -0.34 -45.21
C TRP A 965 -14.02 -1.26 -45.46
N CYS A 966 -14.15 -2.58 -45.25
CA CYS A 966 -13.10 -3.56 -45.53
C CYS A 966 -12.69 -3.55 -47.00
N HIS A 967 -13.65 -3.62 -47.93
CA HIS A 967 -13.40 -3.60 -49.37
C HIS A 967 -12.59 -2.37 -49.80
N LYS A 968 -12.99 -1.18 -49.32
CA LYS A 968 -12.26 0.06 -49.64
C LYS A 968 -10.83 0.05 -49.09
N LEU A 969 -10.61 -0.48 -47.89
CA LEU A 969 -9.29 -0.53 -47.25
C LEU A 969 -8.40 -1.61 -47.87
N ASN A 970 -8.95 -2.77 -48.27
CA ASN A 970 -8.23 -3.80 -49.01
C ASN A 970 -7.79 -3.29 -50.40
N HIS A 971 -8.63 -2.54 -51.12
CA HIS A 971 -8.20 -1.91 -52.38
C HIS A 971 -7.04 -0.91 -52.17
N MET A 972 -7.13 -0.02 -51.17
CA MET A 972 -6.02 0.90 -50.85
C MET A 972 -4.73 0.14 -50.50
N LEU A 973 -4.84 -0.97 -49.77
CA LEU A 973 -3.70 -1.82 -49.44
C LEU A 973 -3.12 -2.54 -50.66
N GLY A 974 -3.98 -3.03 -51.57
CA GLY A 974 -3.57 -3.58 -52.87
C GLY A 974 -2.72 -2.59 -53.65
N LYS A 975 -3.19 -1.33 -53.78
CA LYS A 975 -2.42 -0.26 -54.45
C LYS A 975 -1.09 0.04 -53.78
N TRP A 976 -0.98 -0.05 -52.46
CA TRP A 976 0.31 0.13 -51.78
C TRP A 976 1.26 -1.07 -51.94
N ILE A 977 0.71 -2.30 -52.01
CA ILE A 977 1.47 -3.53 -52.29
C ILE A 977 1.97 -3.54 -53.75
N GLU A 978 1.14 -3.18 -54.72
CA GLU A 978 1.51 -3.00 -56.14
C GLU A 978 2.73 -2.07 -56.29
N HIS A 979 2.82 -1.03 -55.46
CA HIS A 979 3.90 -0.04 -55.45
C HIS A 979 4.99 -0.35 -54.40
N GLY A 980 5.16 -1.64 -54.04
CA GLY A 980 6.29 -2.14 -53.27
C GLY A 980 6.36 -1.71 -51.80
N LEU A 981 5.23 -1.29 -51.20
CA LEU A 981 5.13 -0.81 -49.81
C LEU A 981 6.06 0.37 -49.48
N ALA A 982 6.35 1.22 -50.48
CA ALA A 982 7.24 2.36 -50.30
C ALA A 982 6.64 3.41 -49.34
N ASP A 983 7.41 3.81 -48.31
CA ASP A 983 6.96 4.73 -47.26
C ASP A 983 6.72 6.18 -47.75
N GLY A 984 7.24 6.55 -48.92
CA GLY A 984 7.03 7.87 -49.54
C GLY A 984 5.92 7.91 -50.61
N PHE A 985 5.17 6.83 -50.80
CA PHE A 985 4.19 6.73 -51.88
C PHE A 985 2.94 7.58 -51.63
N VAL A 986 2.52 8.40 -52.59
CA VAL A 986 1.31 9.23 -52.45
C VAL A 986 0.08 8.42 -52.85
N LEU A 987 -0.30 7.47 -51.99
CA LEU A 987 -1.34 6.46 -52.24
C LEU A 987 -2.66 7.05 -52.77
N ARG A 988 -3.00 8.30 -52.43
CA ARG A 988 -4.19 9.03 -52.92
C ARG A 988 -4.24 9.16 -54.44
N GLU A 989 -3.11 9.25 -55.11
CA GLU A 989 -3.02 9.56 -56.55
C GLU A 989 -3.39 8.36 -57.46
N VAL A 990 -3.41 7.14 -56.90
CA VAL A 990 -3.67 5.89 -57.64
C VAL A 990 -4.99 5.19 -57.28
N LEU A 991 -5.91 5.87 -56.57
CA LEU A 991 -7.23 5.32 -56.19
C LEU A 991 -8.34 5.61 -57.22
N GLY A 992 -7.97 6.07 -58.42
CA GLY A 992 -8.92 6.47 -59.47
C GLY A 992 -9.70 5.31 -60.11
N ASP A 993 -9.24 4.07 -59.90
CA ASP A 993 -9.86 2.83 -60.37
C ASP A 993 -10.65 2.09 -59.28
N TYR A 994 -10.93 2.73 -58.14
CA TYR A 994 -11.78 2.15 -57.10
C TYR A 994 -13.24 1.99 -57.58
N VAL A 995 -13.61 0.75 -57.90
CA VAL A 995 -15.01 0.36 -58.12
C VAL A 995 -15.69 0.20 -56.76
N GLU A 996 -16.84 0.85 -56.58
CA GLU A 996 -17.62 0.75 -55.34
C GLU A 996 -18.53 -0.51 -55.37
N PRO A 997 -18.55 -1.34 -54.31
CA PRO A 997 -19.34 -2.57 -54.28
C PRO A 997 -20.83 -2.28 -54.01
N THR A 998 -21.71 -3.21 -54.38
CA THR A 998 -23.17 -2.96 -54.45
C THR A 998 -23.79 -2.63 -53.09
N GLU A 999 -23.21 -3.10 -51.98
CA GLU A 999 -23.65 -2.78 -50.62
C GLU A 999 -23.80 -1.28 -50.39
N ALA A 1000 -22.92 -0.44 -50.96
CA ALA A 1000 -22.99 1.01 -50.78
C ALA A 1000 -24.23 1.63 -51.46
N ALA A 1001 -24.68 1.06 -52.57
CA ALA A 1001 -25.91 1.45 -53.25
C ALA A 1001 -27.15 0.87 -52.53
N GLU A 1002 -27.09 -0.39 -52.08
CA GLU A 1002 -28.14 -1.03 -51.29
C GLU A 1002 -28.43 -0.27 -49.98
N ILE A 1003 -27.39 0.09 -49.21
CA ILE A 1003 -27.53 0.86 -47.98
C ILE A 1003 -28.24 2.19 -48.26
N ILE A 1004 -27.91 2.89 -49.36
CA ILE A 1004 -28.57 4.14 -49.73
C ILE A 1004 -30.02 3.90 -50.15
N ALA A 1005 -30.31 2.82 -50.88
CA ALA A 1005 -31.66 2.46 -51.32
C ALA A 1005 -32.62 2.17 -50.15
N THR A 1006 -32.12 1.79 -48.97
CA THR A 1006 -32.97 1.64 -47.76
C THR A 1006 -33.51 2.97 -47.21
N GLY A 1007 -32.98 4.12 -47.64
CA GLY A 1007 -33.34 5.43 -47.10
C GLY A 1007 -32.85 5.71 -45.67
N HIS A 1008 -32.12 4.79 -45.04
CA HIS A 1008 -31.68 4.92 -43.65
C HIS A 1008 -30.62 6.02 -43.47
N VAL A 1009 -31.06 7.24 -43.17
CA VAL A 1009 -30.24 8.48 -43.09
C VAL A 1009 -28.92 8.29 -42.32
N GLY A 1010 -28.96 7.61 -41.17
CA GLY A 1010 -27.76 7.33 -40.37
C GLY A 1010 -26.73 6.44 -41.06
N ALA A 1011 -27.17 5.48 -41.88
CA ALA A 1011 -26.31 4.54 -42.62
C ALA A 1011 -25.81 5.18 -43.91
N ALA A 1012 -26.65 5.96 -44.63
CA ALA A 1012 -26.22 6.79 -45.75
C ALA A 1012 -25.13 7.81 -45.33
N LYS A 1013 -25.23 8.40 -44.13
CA LYS A 1013 -24.17 9.24 -43.54
C LYS A 1013 -22.87 8.47 -43.29
N ARG A 1014 -22.94 7.18 -42.90
CA ARG A 1014 -21.75 6.31 -42.79
C ARG A 1014 -21.17 5.94 -44.16
N VAL A 1015 -21.99 5.64 -45.17
CA VAL A 1015 -21.54 5.43 -46.55
C VAL A 1015 -20.78 6.67 -47.06
N ALA A 1016 -21.30 7.88 -46.84
CA ALA A 1016 -20.61 9.12 -47.17
C ALA A 1016 -19.27 9.29 -46.42
N GLN A 1017 -19.19 8.89 -45.14
CA GLN A 1017 -17.93 8.89 -44.39
C GLN A 1017 -16.91 7.88 -44.94
N ILE A 1018 -17.34 6.66 -45.30
CA ILE A 1018 -16.47 5.64 -45.91
C ILE A 1018 -15.97 6.12 -47.27
N ARG A 1019 -16.84 6.70 -48.11
CA ARG A 1019 -16.46 7.39 -49.36
C ARG A 1019 -15.43 8.50 -49.13
N ALA A 1020 -15.57 9.27 -48.04
CA ALA A 1020 -14.64 10.34 -47.67
C ALA A 1020 -13.31 9.88 -47.03
N VAL A 1021 -13.11 8.59 -46.72
CA VAL A 1021 -11.79 8.07 -46.29
C VAL A 1021 -10.78 8.25 -47.43
N VAL A 1022 -9.72 9.01 -47.17
CA VAL A 1022 -8.62 9.28 -48.11
C VAL A 1022 -7.29 9.15 -47.35
N PRO A 1023 -6.29 8.41 -47.85
CA PRO A 1023 -4.99 8.29 -47.22
C PRO A 1023 -4.27 9.65 -47.17
N LYS A 1024 -3.75 10.01 -46.00
CA LYS A 1024 -2.95 11.22 -45.78
C LYS A 1024 -1.51 10.81 -45.45
N LEU A 1025 -0.65 10.81 -46.47
CA LEU A 1025 0.77 10.57 -46.26
C LEU A 1025 1.34 11.66 -45.33
N VAL A 1026 1.89 11.24 -44.19
CA VAL A 1026 2.61 12.12 -43.26
C VAL A 1026 4.04 11.60 -43.13
N PRO A 1027 5.08 12.45 -43.18
CA PRO A 1027 6.45 12.01 -42.92
C PRO A 1027 6.51 11.40 -41.51
N ILE A 1028 6.85 10.11 -41.42
CA ILE A 1028 6.94 9.41 -40.13
C ILE A 1028 7.93 10.18 -39.24
N PRO A 1029 7.52 10.64 -38.03
CA PRO A 1029 8.48 11.19 -37.08
C PRO A 1029 9.54 10.12 -36.78
N VAL A 1030 10.83 10.46 -36.92
CA VAL A 1030 11.94 9.50 -36.75
C VAL A 1030 12.15 9.20 -35.26
N GLY A 1031 11.26 8.38 -34.70
CA GLY A 1031 11.21 8.05 -33.28
C GLY A 1031 9.84 7.58 -32.78
N LEU A 1032 9.34 6.47 -33.32
CA LEU A 1032 8.34 5.58 -32.71
C LEU A 1032 8.78 4.12 -32.95
#